data_AF-A0A8D2DEG0-F1
#
_entry.id   AF-A0A8D2DEG0-F1
#
_cell.length_a   1.000
_cell.length_b   1.000
_cell.length_c   1.000
_cell.angle_alpha   90.00
_cell.angle_beta   90.00
_cell.angle_gamma   90.00
#
_symmetry.space_group_name_H-M   'P 1'
#
loop_
_entity.id
_entity.type
_entity.pdbx_description
1 polymer ?
#
loop_
_entity_poly.entity_id
_entity_poly.type
_entity_poly.pdbx_seq_one_letter_code
_entity_poly.pdbx_strand_id
1 'polypeptide(L)'
;MSLFKARDWWSTVLGEKEEFDQGCLCLADVDNSGNGQDKIIVGSFMGYLRIFNPHPVKTGDGAQAEDLLLEVQLRDPVLQVEVGKFVSGTEMLHLAVLHSRKLCVYSVSGTLGNVEHGNQYQLKLMYEHNLQRTACNMTYGSFGGVKGRDLICIQSVDGMLMVFEQESYAFGRFLPGSLLPGPLAYSSRTDSFITVSSCRQVESYKYQVLAFATDADKRQETEQQKLGSGKRLVVDWALNIGEQALDICIVSFNQSTSSVFVLGERNFFCLKENGQIRFMKKLDCSPSCFLPYCSVSEGTVNTLIGNHKNMLHVYQDVTLKWATQLPHVPVAVRVGCFHDLKGVIVTLSDDGRLQCSYLGTDPSLFQAPKVESRELNYDELDVELKELQRIIKVVKSQGVWPMHEKEDDLNVSAMVSSNFDSVSQAADVEVGTDVVPSITVKITLQNRIVLPKVKLSIYVQPPLVLTCDQFTFEFLDRNPDGTPRVIQCKFRLPLKLICLPGQPSKTANHKLTIDTNKSPVSLLSLFPGFANQSDDDQVNVMGFRFLGGSQVTLLASKTSQRYRIQSEQFEDLWLITNELILRLQKYFEKQGIKDFACSFSGTMPLQEYFELIDHHFELRINGEKLEELLSERAVQFRAIQRRLLTRFKDKTPAPLQHLDVLLDGTYKQVIALADAVEENQGNLFQSFTRLKSATHLVILLIGLWQKLSADQIAILEAAFLPLQEDTQELGWEETVDAAISHLLKTCLSKSSKEQALNLSSQLNIPKDTSRLKKHITLLCDRLAKGGRLCLSNDAAAPQTMVMPGGCTPIPESDLEERSVEQDSPELFTNHKHLATETPVPEVSALQGVSE
;
A
#
# COMPACT_ATOMS: atom_id res chain seq x y z
N MET A 1 -14.92 21.90 -18.03
CA MET A 1 -14.03 20.95 -18.72
C MET A 1 -14.74 20.35 -19.95
N SER A 2 -14.88 21.12 -21.03
CA SER A 2 -15.53 20.64 -22.28
C SER A 2 -14.68 20.76 -23.55
N LEU A 3 -13.41 21.17 -23.43
CA LEU A 3 -12.49 21.33 -24.57
C LEU A 3 -12.04 19.99 -25.19
N PHE A 4 -11.96 18.93 -24.38
CA PHE A 4 -11.51 17.60 -24.81
C PHE A 4 -12.63 16.57 -24.65
N LYS A 5 -13.86 16.94 -25.02
CA LYS A 5 -15.02 16.05 -25.04
C LYS A 5 -15.65 16.03 -26.42
N ALA A 6 -16.04 14.83 -26.87
CA ALA A 6 -16.89 14.70 -28.05
C ALA A 6 -18.23 15.36 -27.71
N ARG A 7 -18.64 16.30 -28.56
CA ARG A 7 -19.92 17.00 -28.41
C ARG A 7 -20.98 16.21 -29.14
N ASP A 8 -22.09 15.98 -28.45
CA ASP A 8 -23.22 15.25 -29.00
C ASP A 8 -23.91 16.10 -30.07
N TRP A 9 -24.19 15.49 -31.22
CA TRP A 9 -25.00 16.08 -32.29
C TRP A 9 -26.35 15.36 -32.41
N TRP A 10 -26.31 14.03 -32.30
CA TRP A 10 -27.47 13.15 -32.23
C TRP A 10 -27.04 11.85 -31.53
N SER A 11 -27.85 11.34 -30.60
CA SER A 11 -27.56 10.06 -29.94
C SER A 11 -28.83 9.29 -29.61
N THR A 12 -28.70 7.96 -29.59
CA THR A 12 -29.77 7.03 -29.24
C THR A 12 -29.19 5.76 -28.59
N VAL A 13 -30.04 4.98 -27.92
CA VAL A 13 -29.70 3.68 -27.35
C VAL A 13 -30.53 2.61 -28.06
N LEU A 14 -29.85 1.65 -28.67
CA LEU A 14 -30.45 0.64 -29.53
C LEU A 14 -30.86 -0.61 -28.75
N GLY A 15 -32.16 -0.76 -28.53
CA GLY A 15 -32.76 -1.95 -27.93
C GLY A 15 -32.48 -2.12 -26.43
N GLU A 16 -32.79 -3.32 -25.92
CA GLU A 16 -32.50 -3.73 -24.55
C GLU A 16 -31.61 -4.97 -24.55
N LYS A 17 -30.36 -4.84 -24.08
CA LYS A 17 -29.36 -5.92 -24.01
C LYS A 17 -29.08 -6.57 -25.37
N GLU A 18 -29.07 -5.78 -26.44
CA GLU A 18 -28.50 -6.18 -27.72
C GLU A 18 -26.96 -6.12 -27.67
N GLU A 19 -26.31 -6.87 -28.56
CA GLU A 19 -24.84 -6.93 -28.69
C GLU A 19 -24.42 -6.58 -30.12
N PHE A 20 -23.32 -5.83 -30.24
CA PHE A 20 -22.80 -5.28 -31.50
C PHE A 20 -21.28 -5.43 -31.59
N ASP A 21 -20.75 -5.52 -32.82
CA ASP A 21 -19.32 -5.64 -33.12
C ASP A 21 -18.90 -4.70 -34.28
N GLN A 22 -17.60 -4.65 -34.61
CA GLN A 22 -17.01 -3.73 -35.58
C GLN A 22 -17.64 -3.78 -36.99
N GLY A 23 -18.18 -4.94 -37.40
CA GLY A 23 -18.89 -5.15 -38.67
C GLY A 23 -20.34 -4.67 -38.69
N CYS A 24 -20.91 -4.31 -37.53
CA CYS A 24 -22.33 -3.98 -37.38
C CYS A 24 -22.69 -2.56 -37.85
N LEU A 25 -21.71 -1.64 -37.99
CA LEU A 25 -21.92 -0.24 -38.34
C LEU A 25 -21.43 0.11 -39.76
N CYS A 26 -22.37 0.53 -40.61
CA CYS A 26 -22.10 1.01 -41.97
C CYS A 26 -22.73 2.40 -42.20
N LEU A 27 -22.09 3.26 -43.00
CA LEU A 27 -22.61 4.56 -43.43
C LEU A 27 -22.57 4.63 -44.97
N ALA A 28 -23.73 4.88 -45.60
CA ALA A 28 -23.84 5.11 -47.05
C ALA A 28 -25.22 5.67 -47.46
N ASP A 29 -25.35 6.25 -48.66
CA ASP A 29 -26.61 6.60 -49.35
C ASP A 29 -27.33 5.33 -49.88
N VAL A 30 -27.77 4.47 -48.96
CA VAL A 30 -28.35 3.13 -49.27
C VAL A 30 -29.72 3.20 -49.94
N ASP A 31 -30.47 4.29 -49.74
CA ASP A 31 -31.71 4.57 -50.44
C ASP A 31 -31.49 5.21 -51.83
N ASN A 32 -30.23 5.37 -52.26
CA ASN A 32 -29.82 5.89 -53.57
C ASN A 32 -30.47 7.25 -53.88
N SER A 33 -30.60 8.09 -52.85
CA SER A 33 -31.32 9.36 -52.90
C SER A 33 -30.62 10.40 -53.80
N GLY A 34 -29.31 10.24 -54.05
CA GLY A 34 -28.54 11.07 -54.97
C GLY A 34 -28.21 12.47 -54.45
N ASN A 35 -28.61 12.77 -53.21
CA ASN A 35 -28.23 13.99 -52.50
C ASN A 35 -26.84 13.87 -51.82
N GLY A 36 -26.26 12.67 -51.73
CA GLY A 36 -24.96 12.42 -51.11
C GLY A 36 -24.96 12.50 -49.58
N GLN A 37 -26.13 12.34 -48.93
CA GLN A 37 -26.27 12.26 -47.48
C GLN A 37 -26.25 10.80 -47.02
N ASP A 38 -25.30 10.45 -46.17
CA ASP A 38 -25.19 9.10 -45.62
C ASP A 38 -26.40 8.77 -44.73
N LYS A 39 -26.71 7.48 -44.65
CA LYS A 39 -27.66 6.90 -43.69
C LYS A 39 -26.88 5.99 -42.75
N ILE A 40 -27.26 5.97 -41.47
CA ILE A 40 -26.63 5.07 -40.50
C ILE A 40 -27.32 3.73 -40.57
N ILE A 41 -26.57 2.67 -40.82
CA ILE A 41 -27.10 1.31 -40.85
C ILE A 41 -26.45 0.54 -39.70
N VAL A 42 -27.29 -0.07 -38.86
CA VAL A 42 -26.87 -0.90 -37.74
C VAL A 42 -27.52 -2.27 -37.81
N GLY A 43 -26.71 -3.33 -37.85
CA GLY A 43 -27.13 -4.72 -37.66
C GLY A 43 -26.83 -5.20 -36.24
N SER A 44 -27.67 -6.07 -35.68
CA SER A 44 -27.56 -6.60 -34.32
C SER A 44 -27.36 -8.12 -34.31
N PHE A 45 -26.64 -8.65 -33.32
CA PHE A 45 -26.59 -10.10 -33.09
C PHE A 45 -27.94 -10.71 -32.72
N MET A 46 -28.93 -9.91 -32.32
CA MET A 46 -30.32 -10.36 -32.12
C MET A 46 -31.16 -10.36 -33.41
N GLY A 47 -30.56 -10.04 -34.56
CA GLY A 47 -31.20 -10.04 -35.88
C GLY A 47 -31.90 -8.74 -36.27
N TYR A 48 -31.95 -7.74 -35.38
CA TYR A 48 -32.48 -6.42 -35.74
C TYR A 48 -31.57 -5.70 -36.74
N LEU A 49 -32.17 -5.18 -37.80
CA LEU A 49 -31.55 -4.29 -38.77
C LEU A 49 -32.28 -2.95 -38.74
N ARG A 50 -31.54 -1.88 -38.44
CA ARG A 50 -32.05 -0.52 -38.29
C ARG A 50 -31.35 0.42 -39.27
N ILE A 51 -32.11 1.30 -39.91
CA ILE A 51 -31.56 2.38 -40.76
C ILE A 51 -32.06 3.71 -40.22
N PHE A 52 -31.13 4.64 -39.96
CA PHE A 52 -31.42 5.97 -39.44
C PHE A 52 -31.01 7.07 -40.43
N ASN A 53 -31.79 8.15 -40.44
CA ASN A 53 -31.47 9.42 -41.07
C ASN A 53 -31.56 10.51 -39.98
N PRO A 54 -30.50 10.72 -39.18
CA PRO A 54 -30.55 11.56 -37.98
C PRO A 54 -30.73 13.04 -38.32
N HIS A 55 -31.72 13.70 -37.74
CA HIS A 55 -31.94 15.14 -37.85
C HIS A 55 -31.27 15.92 -36.71
N PRO A 56 -30.89 17.19 -36.92
CA PRO A 56 -30.24 18.00 -35.88
C PRO A 56 -31.22 18.34 -34.75
N VAL A 57 -31.06 17.66 -33.61
CA VAL A 57 -31.89 17.86 -32.41
C VAL A 57 -31.46 19.14 -31.67
N LYS A 58 -32.42 19.87 -31.09
CA LYS A 58 -32.12 21.01 -30.20
C LYS A 58 -31.58 20.50 -28.87
N THR A 59 -30.57 21.18 -28.31
CA THR A 59 -30.00 20.83 -26.99
C THR A 59 -31.06 20.74 -25.90
N GLY A 60 -31.44 19.52 -25.51
CA GLY A 60 -32.42 19.24 -24.47
C GLY A 60 -33.57 18.31 -24.91
N ASP A 61 -33.84 18.19 -26.21
CA ASP A 61 -34.74 17.16 -26.75
C ASP A 61 -33.99 15.84 -26.97
N GLY A 62 -34.72 14.72 -26.95
CA GLY A 62 -34.20 13.40 -27.32
C GLY A 62 -34.30 13.14 -28.83
N ALA A 63 -33.75 12.02 -29.30
CA ALA A 63 -33.89 11.57 -30.69
C ALA A 63 -35.38 11.50 -31.09
N GLN A 64 -35.69 11.95 -32.30
CA GLN A 64 -37.06 12.03 -32.79
C GLN A 64 -37.46 10.70 -33.44
N ALA A 65 -38.74 10.33 -33.35
CA ALA A 65 -39.23 9.06 -33.92
C ALA A 65 -39.05 8.97 -35.45
N GLU A 66 -38.92 10.12 -36.12
CA GLU A 66 -38.66 10.25 -37.56
C GLU A 66 -37.19 10.03 -37.98
N ASP A 67 -36.27 9.93 -37.02
CA ASP A 67 -34.87 9.60 -37.32
C ASP A 67 -34.70 8.13 -37.73
N LEU A 68 -35.62 7.24 -37.34
CA LEU A 68 -35.63 5.82 -37.71
C LEU A 68 -36.43 5.63 -39.00
N LEU A 69 -35.74 5.32 -40.11
CA LEU A 69 -36.38 5.08 -41.41
C LEU A 69 -37.06 3.71 -41.49
N LEU A 70 -36.38 2.69 -40.97
CA LEU A 70 -36.93 1.33 -40.85
C LEU A 70 -36.23 0.56 -39.72
N GLU A 71 -37.00 -0.30 -39.07
CA GLU A 71 -36.53 -1.38 -38.21
C GLU A 71 -37.15 -2.69 -38.69
N VAL A 72 -36.31 -3.69 -38.97
CA VAL A 72 -36.73 -5.02 -39.42
C VAL A 72 -36.02 -6.08 -38.58
N GLN A 73 -36.78 -6.96 -37.95
CA GLN A 73 -36.24 -8.12 -37.25
C GLN A 73 -36.03 -9.28 -38.23
N LEU A 74 -34.76 -9.58 -38.53
CA LEU A 74 -34.34 -10.79 -39.23
C LEU A 74 -34.28 -11.96 -38.23
N ARG A 75 -34.44 -13.19 -38.73
CA ARG A 75 -34.50 -14.40 -37.86
C ARG A 75 -33.15 -14.86 -37.30
N ASP A 76 -32.06 -14.38 -37.88
CA ASP A 76 -30.71 -14.87 -37.62
C ASP A 76 -29.78 -13.70 -37.25
N PRO A 77 -28.75 -13.90 -36.41
CA PRO A 77 -27.77 -12.87 -36.03
C PRO A 77 -27.14 -12.18 -37.25
N VAL A 78 -27.00 -10.86 -37.20
CA VAL A 78 -26.28 -10.08 -38.22
C VAL A 78 -24.83 -9.90 -37.79
N LEU A 79 -23.90 -10.55 -38.50
CA LEU A 79 -22.46 -10.47 -38.21
C LEU A 79 -21.81 -9.21 -38.79
N GLN A 80 -22.18 -8.87 -40.03
CA GLN A 80 -21.58 -7.74 -40.74
C GLN A 80 -22.57 -7.17 -41.76
N VAL A 81 -22.52 -5.85 -41.93
CA VAL A 81 -23.36 -5.11 -42.88
C VAL A 81 -22.49 -4.26 -43.78
N GLU A 82 -22.67 -4.38 -45.09
CA GLU A 82 -21.93 -3.63 -46.11
C GLU A 82 -22.86 -3.06 -47.17
N VAL A 83 -22.46 -1.95 -47.80
CA VAL A 83 -23.20 -1.30 -48.88
C VAL A 83 -22.32 -1.17 -50.12
N GLY A 84 -22.80 -1.64 -51.27
CA GLY A 84 -22.02 -1.71 -52.51
C GLY A 84 -22.86 -2.13 -53.73
N LYS A 85 -22.22 -2.23 -54.90
CA LYS A 85 -22.87 -2.57 -56.17
C LYS A 85 -23.03 -4.08 -56.35
N PHE A 86 -23.87 -4.68 -55.49
CA PHE A 86 -23.99 -6.14 -55.36
C PHE A 86 -24.95 -6.83 -56.34
N VAL A 87 -25.72 -6.11 -57.16
CA VAL A 87 -26.68 -6.70 -58.10
C VAL A 87 -26.24 -6.53 -59.55
N SER A 88 -26.40 -7.59 -60.35
CA SER A 88 -26.08 -7.58 -61.79
C SER A 88 -26.93 -6.57 -62.57
N GLY A 89 -26.29 -5.79 -63.44
CA GLY A 89 -26.98 -4.93 -64.42
C GLY A 89 -27.50 -3.60 -63.88
N THR A 90 -27.21 -3.25 -62.63
CA THR A 90 -27.49 -1.95 -62.02
C THR A 90 -26.25 -1.40 -61.33
N GLU A 91 -26.09 -0.07 -61.31
CA GLU A 91 -25.03 0.61 -60.56
C GLU A 91 -25.52 1.19 -59.22
N MET A 92 -26.76 0.90 -58.82
CA MET A 92 -27.30 1.29 -57.51
C MET A 92 -26.58 0.56 -56.36
N LEU A 93 -26.49 1.23 -55.23
CA LEU A 93 -26.04 0.67 -53.97
C LEU A 93 -27.11 -0.26 -53.39
N HIS A 94 -26.66 -1.42 -52.90
CA HIS A 94 -27.48 -2.45 -52.27
C HIS A 94 -26.90 -2.82 -50.92
N LEU A 95 -27.73 -3.34 -50.03
CA LEU A 95 -27.37 -3.70 -48.68
C LEU A 95 -27.06 -5.19 -48.57
N ALA A 96 -25.80 -5.56 -48.34
CA ALA A 96 -25.40 -6.92 -48.02
C ALA A 96 -25.44 -7.13 -46.50
N VAL A 97 -26.17 -8.15 -46.07
CA VAL A 97 -26.29 -8.55 -44.66
C VAL A 97 -25.74 -9.97 -44.53
N LEU A 98 -24.61 -10.08 -43.81
CA LEU A 98 -23.99 -11.36 -43.50
C LEU A 98 -24.57 -11.91 -42.20
N HIS A 99 -25.06 -13.14 -42.26
CA HIS A 99 -25.41 -13.95 -41.10
C HIS A 99 -24.46 -15.14 -40.99
N SER A 100 -24.50 -15.86 -39.87
CA SER A 100 -23.59 -16.99 -39.61
C SER A 100 -23.60 -18.07 -40.69
N ARG A 101 -24.74 -18.31 -41.38
CA ARG A 101 -24.88 -19.37 -42.41
C ARG A 101 -25.57 -18.94 -43.71
N LYS A 102 -25.81 -17.65 -43.90
CA LYS A 102 -26.42 -17.10 -45.13
C LYS A 102 -25.91 -15.69 -45.40
N LEU A 103 -25.84 -15.32 -46.67
CA LEU A 103 -25.65 -13.95 -47.14
C LEU A 103 -26.95 -13.51 -47.82
N CYS A 104 -27.55 -12.42 -47.35
CA CYS A 104 -28.77 -11.85 -47.92
C CYS A 104 -28.45 -10.48 -48.52
N VAL A 105 -28.84 -10.23 -49.77
CA VAL A 105 -28.68 -8.92 -50.40
C VAL A 105 -30.06 -8.29 -50.60
N TYR A 106 -30.22 -7.09 -50.04
CA TYR A 106 -31.47 -6.34 -50.03
C TYR A 106 -31.34 -5.04 -50.83
N SER A 107 -32.43 -4.66 -51.49
CA SER A 107 -32.66 -3.32 -52.02
C SER A 107 -33.53 -2.55 -51.02
N VAL A 108 -33.04 -1.39 -50.58
CA VAL A 108 -33.80 -0.44 -49.76
C VAL A 108 -34.50 0.52 -50.72
N SER A 109 -35.81 0.72 -50.55
CA SER A 109 -36.55 1.73 -51.33
C SER A 109 -37.53 2.50 -50.44
N GLY A 110 -37.46 3.82 -50.50
CA GLY A 110 -38.39 4.73 -49.84
C GLY A 110 -39.53 5.12 -50.78
N THR A 111 -40.77 5.00 -50.30
CA THR A 111 -41.96 5.56 -50.96
C THR A 111 -42.37 6.81 -50.19
N LEU A 112 -42.33 7.98 -50.85
CA LEU A 112 -42.66 9.26 -50.24
C LEU A 112 -44.17 9.39 -49.99
N GLY A 113 -44.53 9.83 -48.78
CA GLY A 113 -45.91 10.17 -48.41
C GLY A 113 -46.21 11.66 -48.60
N ASN A 114 -47.49 12.04 -48.50
CA ASN A 114 -47.93 13.45 -48.57
C ASN A 114 -47.59 14.27 -47.32
N VAL A 115 -47.08 13.63 -46.26
CA VAL A 115 -46.66 14.21 -44.97
C VAL A 115 -45.40 13.44 -44.54
N GLU A 116 -44.50 14.06 -43.79
CA GLU A 116 -43.19 13.49 -43.44
C GLU A 116 -43.28 12.13 -42.71
N HIS A 117 -44.23 11.98 -41.77
CA HIS A 117 -44.54 10.70 -41.12
C HIS A 117 -45.27 9.66 -42.02
N GLY A 118 -45.54 10.00 -43.28
CA GLY A 118 -46.14 9.12 -44.28
C GLY A 118 -45.13 8.42 -45.19
N ASN A 119 -43.84 8.70 -45.03
CA ASN A 119 -42.78 8.05 -45.79
C ASN A 119 -42.63 6.59 -45.34
N GLN A 120 -42.67 5.65 -46.29
CA GLN A 120 -42.56 4.21 -46.01
C GLN A 120 -41.34 3.62 -46.70
N TYR A 121 -40.39 3.11 -45.90
CA TYR A 121 -39.24 2.38 -46.41
C TYR A 121 -39.52 0.87 -46.39
N GLN A 122 -39.26 0.21 -47.51
CA GLN A 122 -39.37 -1.25 -47.64
C GLN A 122 -38.00 -1.87 -47.93
N LEU A 123 -37.73 -3.00 -47.27
CA LEU A 123 -36.54 -3.82 -47.45
C LEU A 123 -36.89 -5.01 -48.34
N LYS A 124 -36.44 -5.01 -49.60
CA LYS A 124 -36.74 -6.06 -50.58
C LYS A 124 -35.55 -6.99 -50.77
N LEU A 125 -35.72 -8.27 -50.45
CA LEU A 125 -34.70 -9.29 -50.74
C LEU A 125 -34.53 -9.44 -52.26
N MET A 126 -33.30 -9.31 -52.75
CA MET A 126 -32.94 -9.46 -54.16
C MET A 126 -32.47 -10.89 -54.45
N TYR A 127 -31.55 -11.40 -53.62
CA TYR A 127 -31.10 -12.79 -53.64
C TYR A 127 -30.53 -13.21 -52.27
N GLU A 128 -30.41 -14.52 -52.07
CA GLU A 128 -29.87 -15.14 -50.86
C GLU A 128 -28.91 -16.28 -51.24
N HIS A 129 -27.73 -16.31 -50.62
CA HIS A 129 -26.76 -17.40 -50.72
C HIS A 129 -26.71 -18.19 -49.43
N ASN A 130 -26.95 -19.50 -49.52
CA ASN A 130 -26.79 -20.44 -48.40
C ASN A 130 -25.32 -20.82 -48.23
N LEU A 131 -24.76 -20.64 -47.04
CA LEU A 131 -23.34 -20.91 -46.78
C LEU A 131 -23.12 -22.34 -46.26
N GLN A 132 -22.22 -23.05 -46.93
CA GLN A 132 -21.81 -24.41 -46.54
C GLN A 132 -21.00 -24.43 -45.24
N ARG A 133 -20.33 -23.32 -44.91
CA ARG A 133 -19.51 -23.11 -43.70
C ARG A 133 -20.05 -21.92 -42.91
N THR A 134 -19.71 -21.86 -41.62
CA THR A 134 -20.06 -20.72 -40.77
C THR A 134 -19.15 -19.54 -41.13
N ALA A 135 -19.74 -18.39 -41.43
CA ALA A 135 -19.01 -17.16 -41.71
C ALA A 135 -18.46 -16.51 -40.43
N CYS A 136 -17.34 -15.79 -40.56
CA CYS A 136 -16.79 -14.93 -39.52
C CYS A 136 -16.93 -13.45 -39.90
N ASN A 137 -16.47 -13.09 -41.11
CA ASN A 137 -16.54 -11.74 -41.67
C ASN A 137 -16.64 -11.82 -43.21
N MET A 138 -16.79 -10.67 -43.85
CA MET A 138 -16.66 -10.51 -45.30
C MET A 138 -15.90 -9.24 -45.67
N THR A 139 -15.55 -9.12 -46.95
CA THR A 139 -15.06 -7.88 -47.56
C THR A 139 -15.54 -7.84 -49.00
N TYR A 140 -15.64 -6.64 -49.59
CA TYR A 140 -16.14 -6.45 -50.94
C TYR A 140 -15.20 -5.62 -51.84
N GLY A 141 -15.44 -5.73 -53.14
CA GLY A 141 -14.88 -4.81 -54.12
C GLY A 141 -14.79 -5.40 -55.53
N SER A 142 -14.13 -4.65 -56.41
CA SER A 142 -13.89 -5.04 -57.80
C SER A 142 -12.75 -6.06 -57.94
N PHE A 143 -12.97 -7.30 -57.52
CA PHE A 143 -11.97 -8.38 -57.67
C PHE A 143 -11.66 -8.60 -59.16
N GLY A 144 -10.38 -8.74 -59.51
CA GLY A 144 -9.94 -8.88 -60.91
C GLY A 144 -10.07 -7.59 -61.75
N GLY A 145 -10.38 -6.44 -61.13
CA GLY A 145 -10.47 -5.14 -61.81
C GLY A 145 -11.76 -4.90 -62.60
N VAL A 146 -12.84 -5.62 -62.29
CA VAL A 146 -14.16 -5.44 -62.91
C VAL A 146 -14.71 -4.05 -62.59
N LYS A 147 -15.15 -3.28 -63.61
CA LYS A 147 -15.71 -1.94 -63.40
C LYS A 147 -17.21 -1.97 -63.18
N GLY A 148 -17.70 -1.12 -62.27
CA GLY A 148 -19.12 -0.89 -62.01
C GLY A 148 -19.83 -2.01 -61.24
N ARG A 149 -19.10 -2.98 -60.68
CA ARG A 149 -19.64 -4.09 -59.89
C ARG A 149 -18.76 -4.33 -58.67
N ASP A 150 -19.40 -4.63 -57.55
CA ASP A 150 -18.73 -5.08 -56.34
C ASP A 150 -19.06 -6.56 -56.10
N LEU A 151 -18.01 -7.34 -55.90
CA LEU A 151 -18.06 -8.77 -55.62
C LEU A 151 -17.78 -8.97 -54.12
N ILE A 152 -18.28 -10.05 -53.53
CA ILE A 152 -18.20 -10.29 -52.08
C ILE A 152 -17.30 -11.50 -51.81
N CYS A 153 -16.38 -11.38 -50.85
CA CYS A 153 -15.56 -12.47 -50.34
C CYS A 153 -15.87 -12.67 -48.86
N ILE A 154 -16.36 -13.87 -48.51
CA ILE A 154 -16.69 -14.25 -47.13
C ILE A 154 -15.56 -15.11 -46.56
N GLN A 155 -15.05 -14.75 -45.39
CA GLN A 155 -14.18 -15.62 -44.61
C GLN A 155 -15.03 -16.52 -43.70
N SER A 156 -14.82 -17.83 -43.81
CA SER A 156 -15.35 -18.78 -42.83
C SER A 156 -14.48 -18.86 -41.58
N VAL A 157 -15.09 -19.27 -40.46
CA VAL A 157 -14.40 -19.43 -39.17
C VAL A 157 -13.22 -20.43 -39.24
N ASP A 158 -13.29 -21.41 -40.13
CA ASP A 158 -12.25 -22.40 -40.41
C ASP A 158 -11.25 -21.99 -41.50
N GLY A 159 -11.18 -20.70 -41.85
CA GLY A 159 -10.11 -20.14 -42.70
C GLY A 159 -10.28 -20.36 -44.21
N MET A 160 -11.46 -20.78 -44.68
CA MET A 160 -11.79 -20.81 -46.11
C MET A 160 -12.35 -19.45 -46.56
N LEU A 161 -11.75 -18.86 -47.60
CA LEU A 161 -12.32 -17.73 -48.33
C LEU A 161 -13.31 -18.23 -49.38
N MET A 162 -14.50 -17.64 -49.44
CA MET A 162 -15.58 -17.98 -50.38
C MET A 162 -15.95 -16.74 -51.19
N VAL A 163 -15.72 -16.76 -52.51
CA VAL A 163 -15.95 -15.62 -53.40
C VAL A 163 -17.29 -15.78 -54.14
N PHE A 164 -18.09 -14.72 -54.10
CA PHE A 164 -19.40 -14.62 -54.73
C PHE A 164 -19.39 -13.51 -55.79
N GLU A 165 -19.66 -13.90 -57.03
CA GLU A 165 -19.92 -13.00 -58.14
C GLU A 165 -21.42 -12.65 -58.16
N GLN A 166 -21.80 -11.66 -57.34
CA GLN A 166 -23.15 -11.13 -57.19
C GLN A 166 -24.18 -12.26 -56.91
N GLU A 167 -25.08 -12.57 -57.84
CA GLU A 167 -26.08 -13.63 -57.73
C GLU A 167 -25.49 -15.06 -57.79
N SER A 168 -24.18 -15.22 -58.01
CA SER A 168 -23.54 -16.52 -58.22
C SER A 168 -22.36 -16.79 -57.28
N TYR A 169 -22.18 -18.05 -56.87
CA TYR A 169 -20.98 -18.50 -56.17
C TYR A 169 -19.89 -18.83 -57.20
N ALA A 170 -18.71 -18.22 -57.07
CA ALA A 170 -17.61 -18.41 -58.01
C ALA A 170 -16.71 -19.59 -57.59
N PHE A 171 -16.04 -19.47 -56.43
CA PHE A 171 -15.16 -20.49 -55.88
C PHE A 171 -14.85 -20.23 -54.40
N GLY A 172 -14.15 -21.15 -53.75
CA GLY A 172 -13.54 -20.91 -52.44
C GLY A 172 -12.23 -21.68 -52.25
N ARG A 173 -11.38 -21.20 -51.34
CA ARG A 173 -10.04 -21.73 -51.05
C ARG A 173 -9.71 -21.65 -49.57
N PHE A 174 -9.03 -22.65 -49.05
CA PHE A 174 -8.46 -22.60 -47.70
C PHE A 174 -7.18 -21.77 -47.64
N LEU A 175 -7.08 -20.90 -46.64
CA LEU A 175 -5.85 -20.19 -46.30
C LEU A 175 -4.88 -21.14 -45.56
N PRO A 176 -3.59 -21.19 -45.92
CA PRO A 176 -2.61 -22.00 -45.21
C PRO A 176 -2.36 -21.44 -43.80
N GLY A 177 -2.33 -22.30 -42.78
CA GLY A 177 -1.90 -21.92 -41.43
C GLY A 177 -2.89 -21.05 -40.62
N SER A 178 -4.15 -20.92 -41.07
CA SER A 178 -5.21 -20.29 -40.26
C SER A 178 -5.75 -21.29 -39.23
N LEU A 179 -5.46 -21.06 -37.94
CA LEU A 179 -6.10 -21.73 -36.81
C LEU A 179 -7.30 -20.94 -36.27
N LEU A 180 -7.24 -19.61 -36.39
CA LEU A 180 -8.31 -18.66 -36.07
C LEU A 180 -8.49 -17.71 -37.26
N PRO A 181 -9.71 -17.23 -37.51
CA PRO A 181 -9.94 -16.16 -38.47
C PRO A 181 -9.35 -14.85 -37.93
N GLY A 182 -8.82 -14.03 -38.83
CA GLY A 182 -8.35 -12.67 -38.54
C GLY A 182 -9.10 -11.66 -39.40
N PRO A 183 -8.81 -10.35 -39.28
CA PRO A 183 -9.43 -9.35 -40.13
C PRO A 183 -8.98 -9.51 -41.59
N LEU A 184 -9.92 -9.27 -42.52
CA LEU A 184 -9.75 -9.46 -43.97
C LEU A 184 -10.14 -8.18 -44.72
N ALA A 185 -9.28 -7.72 -45.64
CA ALA A 185 -9.60 -6.63 -46.56
C ALA A 185 -9.07 -6.90 -47.98
N TYR A 186 -9.69 -6.25 -48.98
CA TYR A 186 -9.27 -6.32 -50.38
C TYR A 186 -8.58 -5.02 -50.86
N SER A 187 -7.42 -5.16 -51.50
CA SER A 187 -6.71 -4.09 -52.17
C SER A 187 -7.03 -4.07 -53.67
N SER A 188 -7.86 -3.12 -54.09
CA SER A 188 -8.20 -2.90 -55.51
C SER A 188 -7.00 -2.48 -56.38
N ARG A 189 -5.97 -1.89 -55.77
CA ARG A 189 -4.75 -1.43 -56.45
C ARG A 189 -3.79 -2.56 -56.81
N THR A 190 -3.73 -3.61 -55.98
CA THR A 190 -2.85 -4.76 -56.16
C THR A 190 -3.58 -6.06 -56.51
N ASP A 191 -4.91 -6.00 -56.67
CA ASP A 191 -5.79 -7.16 -56.91
C ASP A 191 -5.50 -8.31 -55.93
N SER A 192 -5.46 -7.98 -54.63
CA SER A 192 -5.00 -8.88 -53.57
C SER A 192 -5.84 -8.77 -52.29
N PHE A 193 -6.15 -9.93 -51.69
CA PHE A 193 -6.70 -10.04 -50.35
C PHE A 193 -5.58 -9.98 -49.33
N ILE A 194 -5.76 -9.19 -48.27
CA ILE A 194 -4.81 -9.08 -47.18
C ILE A 194 -5.53 -9.50 -45.90
N THR A 195 -4.92 -10.46 -45.19
CA THR A 195 -5.44 -11.03 -43.94
C THR A 195 -4.33 -11.08 -42.91
N VAL A 196 -4.69 -11.13 -41.63
CA VAL A 196 -3.73 -11.45 -40.56
C VAL A 196 -3.97 -12.88 -40.08
N SER A 197 -2.92 -13.70 -40.13
CA SER A 197 -2.97 -15.11 -39.77
C SER A 197 -2.67 -15.34 -38.29
N SER A 198 -3.18 -16.43 -37.74
CA SER A 198 -2.96 -16.87 -36.35
C SER A 198 -1.48 -16.94 -35.92
N CYS A 199 -0.56 -17.10 -36.90
CA CYS A 199 0.89 -17.05 -36.72
C CYS A 199 1.49 -15.62 -36.57
N ARG A 200 0.65 -14.58 -36.49
CA ARG A 200 0.99 -13.15 -36.34
C ARG A 200 1.65 -12.54 -37.57
N GLN A 201 1.27 -13.05 -38.74
CA GLN A 201 1.76 -12.59 -40.03
C GLN A 201 0.62 -11.93 -40.81
N VAL A 202 0.90 -10.73 -41.32
CA VAL A 202 0.07 -10.08 -42.35
C VAL A 202 0.44 -10.73 -43.68
N GLU A 203 -0.52 -11.35 -44.34
CA GLU A 203 -0.33 -12.17 -45.54
C GLU A 203 -1.15 -11.61 -46.70
N SER A 204 -0.52 -11.46 -47.86
CA SER A 204 -1.17 -10.99 -49.09
C SER A 204 -1.36 -12.12 -50.11
N TYR A 205 -2.58 -12.27 -50.61
CA TYR A 205 -2.98 -13.29 -51.57
C TYR A 205 -3.61 -12.65 -52.81
N LYS A 206 -2.91 -12.71 -53.94
CA LYS A 206 -3.42 -12.22 -55.24
C LYS A 206 -4.67 -12.98 -55.66
N TYR A 207 -5.71 -12.26 -56.09
CA TYR A 207 -7.01 -12.83 -56.49
C TYR A 207 -6.86 -13.91 -57.57
N GLN A 208 -6.05 -13.64 -58.60
CA GLN A 208 -5.75 -14.59 -59.66
C GLN A 208 -5.14 -15.90 -59.12
N VAL A 209 -4.27 -15.82 -58.12
CA VAL A 209 -3.63 -17.01 -57.52
C VAL A 209 -4.66 -17.83 -56.72
N LEU A 210 -5.58 -17.17 -56.00
CA LEU A 210 -6.69 -17.83 -55.32
C LEU A 210 -7.64 -18.52 -56.32
N ALA A 211 -8.02 -17.84 -57.41
CA ALA A 211 -8.89 -18.40 -58.43
C ALA A 211 -8.28 -19.67 -59.08
N PHE A 212 -7.01 -19.61 -59.50
CA PHE A 212 -6.31 -20.72 -60.16
C PHE A 212 -5.77 -21.82 -59.22
N ALA A 213 -5.76 -21.60 -57.90
CA ALA A 213 -5.37 -22.65 -56.96
C ALA A 213 -6.37 -23.82 -56.97
N THR A 214 -5.91 -25.01 -56.59
CA THR A 214 -6.77 -26.20 -56.40
C THR A 214 -6.68 -26.69 -54.97
N ASP A 215 -7.83 -26.97 -54.34
CA ASP A 215 -7.87 -27.53 -52.99
C ASP A 215 -7.11 -28.87 -52.92
N ALA A 216 -6.34 -29.06 -51.84
CA ALA A 216 -5.50 -30.24 -51.66
C ALA A 216 -6.32 -31.55 -51.53
N ASP A 217 -7.53 -31.44 -50.96
CA ASP A 217 -8.33 -32.59 -50.52
C ASP A 217 -9.12 -33.27 -51.65
N LYS A 218 -9.32 -32.60 -52.80
CA LYS A 218 -9.99 -33.21 -53.97
C LYS A 218 -9.13 -34.23 -54.73
N ARG A 219 -8.05 -34.74 -54.12
CA ARG A 219 -7.18 -35.78 -54.69
C ARG A 219 -7.66 -37.22 -54.42
N GLN A 220 -8.77 -37.40 -53.71
CA GLN A 220 -9.34 -38.73 -53.42
C GLN A 220 -10.71 -38.98 -54.08
N GLU A 221 -10.89 -38.59 -55.35
CA GLU A 221 -11.91 -39.23 -56.20
C GLU A 221 -11.61 -38.98 -57.69
N THR A 222 -11.85 -39.99 -58.54
CA THR A 222 -11.63 -40.01 -60.01
C THR A 222 -10.17 -40.05 -60.50
N GLU A 223 -9.52 -41.22 -60.39
CA GLU A 223 -8.38 -41.56 -61.27
C GLU A 223 -8.86 -41.78 -62.72
N GLN A 224 -8.99 -40.71 -63.51
CA GLN A 224 -8.82 -40.73 -64.98
C GLN A 224 -8.98 -39.33 -65.61
N GLN A 225 -7.92 -38.50 -65.57
CA GLN A 225 -7.47 -37.66 -66.71
C GLN A 225 -6.22 -36.87 -66.32
N LYS A 226 -5.11 -37.11 -67.03
CA LYS A 226 -3.90 -36.26 -66.93
C LYS A 226 -4.01 -35.09 -67.90
N LEU A 227 -4.27 -33.89 -67.39
CA LEU A 227 -3.58 -32.65 -67.83
C LEU A 227 -3.91 -31.52 -66.84
N GLY A 228 -2.89 -30.93 -66.21
CA GLY A 228 -3.04 -29.82 -65.25
C GLY A 228 -2.73 -30.21 -63.81
N SER A 229 -1.45 -30.17 -63.43
CA SER A 229 -1.04 -30.19 -62.02
C SER A 229 -1.45 -28.87 -61.37
N GLY A 230 -2.58 -28.86 -60.66
CA GLY A 230 -3.05 -27.69 -59.91
C GLY A 230 -1.97 -27.16 -58.95
N LYS A 231 -1.77 -25.83 -58.97
CA LYS A 231 -0.77 -25.17 -58.12
C LYS A 231 -1.32 -25.07 -56.70
N ARG A 232 -0.46 -25.34 -55.70
CA ARG A 232 -0.75 -25.01 -54.30
C ARG A 232 -0.92 -23.49 -54.18
N LEU A 233 -1.78 -23.04 -53.26
CA LEU A 233 -1.88 -21.63 -52.91
C LEU A 233 -0.52 -21.15 -52.36
N VAL A 234 -0.04 -20.01 -52.87
CA VAL A 234 1.22 -19.39 -52.48
C VAL A 234 0.93 -17.95 -52.08
N VAL A 235 1.49 -17.53 -50.94
CA VAL A 235 1.42 -16.15 -50.44
C VAL A 235 2.29 -15.25 -51.33
N ASP A 236 1.80 -14.06 -51.69
CA ASP A 236 2.56 -13.09 -52.47
C ASP A 236 3.67 -12.43 -51.65
N TRP A 237 3.32 -11.99 -50.44
CA TRP A 237 4.25 -11.55 -49.40
C TRP A 237 3.66 -11.78 -48.01
N ALA A 238 4.53 -11.98 -47.02
CA ALA A 238 4.16 -12.12 -45.61
C ALA A 238 5.04 -11.22 -44.73
N LEU A 239 4.46 -10.57 -43.73
CA LEU A 239 5.13 -9.72 -42.76
C LEU A 239 4.75 -10.12 -41.34
N ASN A 240 5.72 -10.54 -40.53
CA ASN A 240 5.49 -10.80 -39.10
C ASN A 240 5.42 -9.48 -38.32
N ILE A 241 4.28 -9.22 -37.68
CA ILE A 241 4.01 -8.01 -36.87
C ILE A 241 4.11 -8.26 -35.36
N GLY A 242 4.33 -9.51 -34.93
CA GLY A 242 4.58 -9.90 -33.54
C GLY A 242 3.34 -10.13 -32.66
N GLU A 243 2.16 -9.68 -33.10
CA GLU A 243 0.85 -9.82 -32.43
C GLU A 243 -0.30 -10.03 -33.43
N GLN A 244 -1.51 -10.24 -32.92
CA GLN A 244 -2.72 -10.29 -33.75
C GLN A 244 -3.24 -8.89 -34.07
N ALA A 245 -4.08 -8.80 -35.11
CA ALA A 245 -4.79 -7.61 -35.51
C ALA A 245 -6.28 -7.71 -35.20
N LEU A 246 -6.87 -6.61 -34.74
CA LEU A 246 -8.32 -6.47 -34.53
C LEU A 246 -9.02 -6.17 -35.87
N ASP A 247 -8.44 -5.24 -36.63
CA ASP A 247 -9.02 -4.72 -37.87
C ASP A 247 -7.92 -4.33 -38.89
N ILE A 248 -8.27 -4.37 -40.16
CA ILE A 248 -7.41 -4.02 -41.30
C ILE A 248 -8.18 -3.15 -42.29
N CYS A 249 -7.67 -1.95 -42.55
CA CYS A 249 -8.31 -0.99 -43.44
C CYS A 249 -7.34 -0.55 -44.55
N ILE A 250 -7.79 -0.67 -45.79
CA ILE A 250 -6.98 -0.34 -46.98
C ILE A 250 -7.60 0.90 -47.61
N VAL A 251 -6.83 2.00 -47.64
CA VAL A 251 -7.30 3.27 -48.20
C VAL A 251 -6.38 3.77 -49.31
N SER A 252 -7.00 4.23 -50.39
CA SER A 252 -6.35 4.89 -51.51
C SER A 252 -7.05 6.22 -51.78
N PHE A 253 -6.49 7.32 -51.28
CA PHE A 253 -6.99 8.66 -51.55
C PHE A 253 -6.34 9.21 -52.82
N ASN A 254 -7.07 10.04 -53.58
CA ASN A 254 -6.60 10.55 -54.89
C ASN A 254 -5.29 11.36 -54.85
N GLN A 255 -4.86 11.80 -53.66
CA GLN A 255 -3.64 12.59 -53.43
C GLN A 255 -2.53 11.82 -52.70
N SER A 256 -2.66 10.51 -52.48
CA SER A 256 -1.66 9.71 -51.76
C SER A 256 -1.40 8.34 -52.38
N THR A 257 -0.25 7.75 -52.03
CA THR A 257 0.06 6.35 -52.34
C THR A 257 -0.77 5.43 -51.46
N SER A 258 -1.33 4.37 -52.05
CA SER A 258 -2.12 3.35 -51.34
C SER A 258 -1.38 2.85 -50.11
N SER A 259 -2.12 2.66 -49.02
CA SER A 259 -1.58 2.22 -47.74
C SER A 259 -2.52 1.23 -47.07
N VAL A 260 -1.91 0.17 -46.53
CA VAL A 260 -2.61 -0.88 -45.79
C VAL A 260 -2.39 -0.58 -44.31
N PHE A 261 -3.44 -0.21 -43.60
CA PHE A 261 -3.37 0.05 -42.17
C PHE A 261 -3.84 -1.17 -41.39
N VAL A 262 -3.07 -1.57 -40.39
CA VAL A 262 -3.34 -2.73 -39.53
C VAL A 262 -3.33 -2.26 -38.08
N LEU A 263 -4.45 -2.48 -37.39
CA LEU A 263 -4.56 -2.22 -35.95
C LEU A 263 -4.29 -3.50 -35.17
N GLY A 264 -3.11 -3.59 -34.58
CA GLY A 264 -2.75 -4.63 -33.62
C GLY A 264 -3.33 -4.39 -32.22
N GLU A 265 -3.29 -5.42 -31.38
CA GLU A 265 -3.68 -5.35 -29.96
C GLU A 265 -2.94 -4.24 -29.16
N ARG A 266 -1.71 -3.89 -29.56
CA ARG A 266 -0.87 -2.88 -28.88
C ARG A 266 -0.14 -1.94 -29.84
N ASN A 267 -0.08 -2.22 -31.14
CA ASN A 267 0.67 -1.43 -32.12
C ASN A 267 -0.20 -1.13 -33.34
N PHE A 268 -0.07 0.09 -33.85
CA PHE A 268 -0.69 0.52 -35.10
C PHE A 268 0.37 0.52 -36.21
N PHE A 269 0.10 -0.13 -37.33
CA PHE A 269 1.00 -0.26 -38.47
C PHE A 269 0.42 0.37 -39.72
N CYS A 270 1.26 1.05 -40.49
CA CYS A 270 0.97 1.44 -41.86
C CYS A 270 1.97 0.74 -42.78
N LEU A 271 1.48 -0.10 -43.69
CA LEU A 271 2.26 -0.87 -44.65
C LEU A 271 2.12 -0.27 -46.05
N LYS A 272 3.16 -0.45 -46.86
CA LYS A 272 3.15 -0.20 -48.30
C LYS A 272 2.59 -1.42 -49.04
N GLU A 273 2.18 -1.23 -50.30
CA GLU A 273 1.69 -2.30 -51.20
C GLU A 273 2.65 -3.51 -51.33
N ASN A 274 3.95 -3.31 -51.11
CA ASN A 274 4.98 -4.35 -51.17
C ASN A 274 5.25 -5.09 -49.83
N GLY A 275 4.38 -4.92 -48.83
CA GLY A 275 4.52 -5.56 -47.52
C GLY A 275 5.56 -4.93 -46.58
N GLN A 276 6.23 -3.84 -46.98
CA GLN A 276 7.15 -3.12 -46.09
C GLN A 276 6.40 -2.15 -45.18
N ILE A 277 6.82 -2.08 -43.91
CA ILE A 277 6.33 -1.07 -42.96
C ILE A 277 6.72 0.34 -43.47
N ARG A 278 5.73 1.21 -43.65
CA ARG A 278 5.91 2.66 -43.90
C ARG A 278 6.21 3.37 -42.59
N PHE A 279 5.42 3.10 -41.56
CA PHE A 279 5.62 3.53 -40.18
C PHE A 279 4.87 2.62 -39.21
N MET A 280 5.22 2.69 -37.92
CA MET A 280 4.49 2.04 -36.84
C MET A 280 4.43 2.95 -35.60
N LYS A 281 3.35 2.85 -34.82
CA LYS A 281 3.19 3.50 -33.52
C LYS A 281 2.84 2.42 -32.49
N LYS A 282 3.70 2.25 -31.47
CA LYS A 282 3.31 1.53 -30.25
C LYS A 282 2.25 2.35 -29.51
N LEU A 283 1.14 1.76 -29.14
CA LEU A 283 0.06 2.38 -28.38
C LEU A 283 0.26 2.09 -26.89
N ASP A 284 0.03 3.12 -26.07
CA ASP A 284 0.20 3.03 -24.60
C ASP A 284 -1.09 2.59 -23.90
N CYS A 285 -2.16 2.37 -24.67
CA CYS A 285 -3.47 1.87 -24.25
C CYS A 285 -3.98 0.89 -25.31
N SER A 286 -4.74 -0.12 -24.90
CA SER A 286 -5.40 -1.06 -25.81
C SER A 286 -6.41 -0.31 -26.68
N PRO A 287 -6.28 -0.34 -28.02
CA PRO A 287 -7.28 0.22 -28.92
C PRO A 287 -8.50 -0.70 -28.97
N SER A 288 -9.69 -0.16 -29.27
CA SER A 288 -10.89 -0.97 -29.53
C SER A 288 -11.22 -1.04 -31.02
N CYS A 289 -11.17 0.09 -31.72
CA CYS A 289 -11.41 0.17 -33.17
C CYS A 289 -10.64 1.35 -33.80
N PHE A 290 -10.52 1.37 -35.13
CA PHE A 290 -9.92 2.50 -35.83
C PHE A 290 -10.59 2.81 -37.17
N LEU A 291 -10.31 3.99 -37.72
CA LEU A 291 -10.69 4.36 -39.09
C LEU A 291 -9.68 5.36 -39.68
N PRO A 292 -8.96 5.02 -40.77
CA PRO A 292 -8.22 5.98 -41.56
C PRO A 292 -9.17 6.77 -42.48
N TYR A 293 -9.02 8.09 -42.52
CA TYR A 293 -9.85 9.01 -43.30
C TYR A 293 -9.02 10.07 -44.02
N CYS A 294 -9.64 10.80 -44.95
CA CYS A 294 -8.99 11.80 -45.78
C CYS A 294 -8.21 12.84 -44.93
N SER A 295 -6.92 13.00 -45.21
CA SER A 295 -6.13 14.12 -44.69
C SER A 295 -6.37 15.38 -45.53
N VAL A 296 -6.18 16.54 -44.89
CA VAL A 296 -6.13 17.86 -45.55
C VAL A 296 -4.72 18.24 -46.03
N SER A 297 -3.70 17.44 -45.68
CA SER A 297 -2.30 17.68 -46.07
C SER A 297 -1.83 16.58 -47.02
N GLU A 298 -1.28 16.99 -48.17
CA GLU A 298 -0.73 16.09 -49.19
C GLU A 298 0.22 15.04 -48.60
N GLY A 299 0.12 13.80 -49.09
CA GLY A 299 0.99 12.68 -48.70
C GLY A 299 0.73 12.03 -47.33
N THR A 300 -0.03 12.68 -46.43
CA THR A 300 -0.35 12.15 -45.08
C THR A 300 -1.74 11.51 -45.01
N VAL A 301 -1.99 10.67 -44.00
CA VAL A 301 -3.33 10.13 -43.71
C VAL A 301 -3.72 10.44 -42.26
N ASN A 302 -4.97 10.86 -42.05
CA ASN A 302 -5.52 10.99 -40.71
C ASN A 302 -6.15 9.67 -40.27
N THR A 303 -6.01 9.31 -39.00
CA THR A 303 -6.58 8.09 -38.42
C THR A 303 -7.25 8.38 -37.10
N LEU A 304 -8.51 7.95 -36.96
CA LEU A 304 -9.21 7.86 -35.68
C LEU A 304 -8.87 6.53 -35.01
N ILE A 305 -8.48 6.53 -33.74
CA ILE A 305 -8.27 5.32 -32.93
C ILE A 305 -9.07 5.46 -31.64
N GLY A 306 -10.06 4.60 -31.44
CA GLY A 306 -10.79 4.46 -30.17
C GLY A 306 -10.04 3.54 -29.21
N ASN A 307 -10.24 3.72 -27.89
CA ASN A 307 -9.65 2.85 -26.87
C ASN A 307 -10.63 2.48 -25.76
N HIS A 308 -10.28 1.43 -25.00
CA HIS A 308 -11.05 0.93 -23.86
C HIS A 308 -11.06 1.86 -22.62
N LYS A 309 -10.55 3.10 -22.73
CA LYS A 309 -10.62 4.14 -21.68
C LYS A 309 -11.57 5.28 -22.08
N ASN A 310 -12.49 5.01 -23.02
CA ASN A 310 -13.45 5.96 -23.58
C ASN A 310 -12.76 7.23 -24.13
N MET A 311 -11.63 7.07 -24.82
CA MET A 311 -10.94 8.17 -25.50
C MET A 311 -10.80 7.86 -26.99
N LEU A 312 -11.02 8.88 -27.81
CA LEU A 312 -10.77 8.88 -29.24
C LEU A 312 -9.53 9.73 -29.54
N HIS A 313 -8.55 9.13 -30.20
CA HIS A 313 -7.32 9.79 -30.63
C HIS A 313 -7.34 10.03 -32.13
N VAL A 314 -7.00 11.26 -32.54
CA VAL A 314 -6.86 11.65 -33.94
C VAL A 314 -5.36 11.76 -34.23
N TYR A 315 -4.83 10.84 -35.02
CA TYR A 315 -3.45 10.83 -35.48
C TYR A 315 -3.35 11.36 -36.91
N GLN A 316 -2.34 12.16 -37.21
CA GLN A 316 -1.83 12.37 -38.58
C GLN A 316 -0.56 11.52 -38.71
N ASP A 317 -0.65 10.44 -39.49
CA ASP A 317 0.32 9.34 -39.54
C ASP A 317 0.69 8.78 -38.14
N VAL A 318 1.73 9.32 -37.50
CA VAL A 318 2.22 8.92 -36.15
C VAL A 318 1.99 10.03 -35.11
N THR A 319 1.74 11.27 -35.54
CA THR A 319 1.62 12.44 -34.67
C THR A 319 0.20 12.61 -34.14
N LEU A 320 0.02 12.60 -32.82
CA LEU A 320 -1.27 12.90 -32.19
C LEU A 320 -1.62 14.37 -32.45
N LYS A 321 -2.80 14.62 -33.06
CA LYS A 321 -3.33 15.96 -33.34
C LYS A 321 -4.45 16.37 -32.39
N TRP A 322 -5.29 15.40 -32.01
CA TRP A 322 -6.39 15.64 -31.08
C TRP A 322 -6.62 14.41 -30.22
N ALA A 323 -7.11 14.62 -29.00
CA ALA A 323 -7.58 13.56 -28.12
C ALA A 323 -8.86 14.06 -27.45
N THR A 324 -9.90 13.24 -27.45
CA THR A 324 -11.21 13.62 -26.92
C THR A 324 -11.85 12.47 -26.16
N GLN A 325 -12.55 12.79 -25.07
CA GLN A 325 -13.30 11.83 -24.28
C GLN A 325 -14.63 11.52 -24.96
N LEU A 326 -14.92 10.22 -25.11
CA LEU A 326 -16.19 9.65 -25.52
C LEU A 326 -17.03 9.28 -24.29
N PRO A 327 -18.37 9.15 -24.40
CA PRO A 327 -19.20 8.68 -23.30
C PRO A 327 -19.20 7.15 -23.12
N HIS A 328 -18.73 6.38 -24.11
CA HIS A 328 -18.67 4.91 -24.11
C HIS A 328 -17.39 4.39 -24.78
N VAL A 329 -17.13 3.08 -24.74
CA VAL A 329 -16.05 2.43 -25.52
C VAL A 329 -16.59 2.17 -26.92
N PRO A 330 -16.03 2.74 -28.00
CA PRO A 330 -16.51 2.44 -29.33
C PRO A 330 -16.03 1.05 -29.78
N VAL A 331 -16.95 0.22 -30.27
CA VAL A 331 -16.62 -1.03 -30.99
C VAL A 331 -16.52 -0.77 -32.50
N ALA A 332 -17.23 0.23 -33.01
CA ALA A 332 -17.09 0.71 -34.38
C ALA A 332 -17.06 2.24 -34.44
N VAL A 333 -16.23 2.77 -35.35
CA VAL A 333 -16.17 4.20 -35.70
C VAL A 333 -16.29 4.37 -37.21
N ARG A 334 -17.15 5.29 -37.64
CA ARG A 334 -17.30 5.73 -39.03
C ARG A 334 -17.29 7.26 -39.09
N VAL A 335 -16.95 7.81 -40.26
CA VAL A 335 -17.00 9.26 -40.52
C VAL A 335 -17.89 9.48 -41.73
N GLY A 336 -18.97 10.25 -41.55
CA GLY A 336 -20.01 10.45 -42.57
C GLY A 336 -20.35 11.91 -42.84
N CYS A 337 -21.31 12.09 -43.75
CA CYS A 337 -21.90 13.37 -44.14
C CYS A 337 -23.43 13.34 -43.94
N PHE A 338 -23.93 14.10 -42.96
CA PHE A 338 -25.36 14.22 -42.66
C PHE A 338 -25.78 15.68 -42.82
N HIS A 339 -26.89 15.94 -43.53
CA HIS A 339 -27.50 17.27 -43.71
C HIS A 339 -26.47 18.38 -44.00
N ASP A 340 -25.64 18.15 -45.04
CA ASP A 340 -24.51 18.98 -45.50
C ASP A 340 -23.32 19.15 -44.52
N LEU A 341 -23.40 18.58 -43.31
CA LEU A 341 -22.31 18.57 -42.33
C LEU A 341 -21.38 17.38 -42.55
N LYS A 342 -20.22 17.65 -43.16
CA LYS A 342 -19.16 16.67 -43.42
C LYS A 342 -18.27 16.44 -42.20
N GLY A 343 -17.89 15.18 -41.97
CA GLY A 343 -16.91 14.83 -40.94
C GLY A 343 -17.52 14.52 -39.57
N VAL A 344 -18.80 14.15 -39.52
CA VAL A 344 -19.46 13.67 -38.30
C VAL A 344 -18.84 12.34 -37.90
N ILE A 345 -18.40 12.22 -36.64
CA ILE A 345 -17.85 10.99 -36.08
C ILE A 345 -19.01 10.18 -35.51
N VAL A 346 -19.33 9.06 -36.14
CA VAL A 346 -20.34 8.11 -35.67
C VAL A 346 -19.66 6.99 -34.89
N THR A 347 -20.05 6.82 -33.63
CA THR A 347 -19.55 5.76 -32.75
C THR A 347 -20.69 4.84 -32.33
N LEU A 348 -20.42 3.54 -32.35
CA LEU A 348 -21.31 2.49 -31.82
C LEU A 348 -20.58 1.76 -30.69
N SER A 349 -21.27 1.54 -29.56
CA SER A 349 -20.82 0.64 -28.49
C SER A 349 -21.38 -0.77 -28.69
N ASP A 350 -20.70 -1.73 -28.07
CA ASP A 350 -21.19 -3.08 -27.78
C ASP A 350 -22.57 -3.10 -27.06
N ASP A 351 -22.84 -2.16 -26.16
CA ASP A 351 -24.11 -2.04 -25.42
C ASP A 351 -25.26 -1.33 -26.16
N GLY A 352 -25.06 -1.02 -27.46
CA GLY A 352 -26.07 -0.40 -28.31
C GLY A 352 -26.16 1.12 -28.24
N ARG A 353 -25.29 1.82 -27.50
CA ARG A 353 -25.17 3.28 -27.63
C ARG A 353 -24.67 3.66 -29.02
N LEU A 354 -25.50 4.36 -29.78
CA LEU A 354 -25.17 4.94 -31.07
C LEU A 354 -25.10 6.46 -30.92
N GLN A 355 -23.98 7.07 -31.31
CA GLN A 355 -23.77 8.51 -31.20
C GLN A 355 -23.12 9.09 -32.45
N CYS A 356 -23.68 10.19 -32.92
CA CYS A 356 -23.07 11.12 -33.87
C CYS A 356 -22.49 12.30 -33.10
N SER A 357 -21.20 12.58 -33.29
CA SER A 357 -20.48 13.59 -32.52
C SER A 357 -19.55 14.45 -33.36
N TYR A 358 -19.22 15.62 -32.83
CA TYR A 358 -18.22 16.53 -33.36
C TYR A 358 -17.18 16.89 -32.28
N LEU A 359 -16.01 17.37 -32.70
CA LEU A 359 -14.94 17.75 -31.78
C LEU A 359 -15.25 19.13 -31.17
N GLY A 360 -15.38 19.20 -29.85
CA GLY A 360 -15.57 20.48 -29.15
C GLY A 360 -14.30 21.32 -29.19
N THR A 361 -14.36 22.50 -29.81
CA THR A 361 -13.21 23.43 -29.91
C THR A 361 -13.14 24.47 -28.80
N ASP A 362 -14.23 24.64 -28.03
CA ASP A 362 -14.36 25.76 -27.10
C ASP A 362 -13.72 25.47 -25.73
N PRO A 363 -12.73 26.27 -25.30
CA PRO A 363 -12.18 26.17 -23.96
C PRO A 363 -13.21 26.69 -22.96
N SER A 364 -13.87 25.78 -22.25
CA SER A 364 -14.66 26.15 -21.07
C SER A 364 -13.73 26.80 -20.04
N LEU A 365 -13.73 28.14 -19.97
CA LEU A 365 -13.05 28.88 -18.92
C LEU A 365 -13.50 28.33 -17.57
N PHE A 366 -12.55 27.97 -16.71
CA PHE A 366 -12.83 27.44 -15.38
C PHE A 366 -13.18 28.59 -14.43
N GLN A 367 -14.26 29.32 -14.74
CA GLN A 367 -14.96 30.08 -13.72
C GLN A 367 -15.71 29.10 -12.84
N ALA A 368 -15.53 29.20 -11.53
CA ALA A 368 -16.50 28.62 -10.60
C ALA A 368 -17.88 29.17 -11.03
N PRO A 369 -18.91 28.31 -11.17
CA PRO A 369 -20.23 28.79 -11.57
C PRO A 369 -20.65 29.90 -10.60
N LYS A 370 -21.15 31.02 -11.13
CA LYS A 370 -21.80 32.04 -10.30
C LYS A 370 -23.12 31.45 -9.80
N VAL A 371 -23.05 30.70 -8.70
CA VAL A 371 -24.20 30.10 -8.05
C VAL A 371 -24.94 31.19 -7.27
N GLU A 372 -25.68 32.03 -7.97
CA GLU A 372 -26.82 32.71 -7.34
C GLU A 372 -27.79 31.61 -6.87
N SER A 373 -28.19 31.66 -5.58
CA SER A 373 -29.05 30.68 -4.88
C SER A 373 -28.46 29.29 -4.53
N ARG A 374 -27.21 29.24 -4.04
CA ARG A 374 -26.89 28.40 -2.87
C ARG A 374 -26.28 29.27 -1.79
N GLU A 375 -27.16 29.95 -1.06
CA GLU A 375 -26.81 30.57 0.21
C GLU A 375 -26.28 29.47 1.13
N LEU A 376 -24.99 29.53 1.49
CA LEU A 376 -24.50 28.70 2.60
C LEU A 376 -25.24 29.16 3.86
N ASN A 377 -25.69 28.21 4.68
CA ASN A 377 -26.40 28.51 5.91
C ASN A 377 -25.43 29.07 6.97
N TYR A 378 -25.07 30.35 6.83
CA TYR A 378 -24.08 31.01 7.67
C TYR A 378 -24.43 30.93 9.17
N ASP A 379 -25.70 30.87 9.53
CA ASP A 379 -26.13 30.72 10.92
C ASP A 379 -25.76 29.34 11.49
N GLU A 380 -25.94 28.27 10.72
CA GLU A 380 -25.57 26.90 11.12
C GLU A 380 -24.05 26.72 11.17
N LEU A 381 -23.33 27.26 10.17
CA LEU A 381 -21.86 27.29 10.15
C LEU A 381 -21.25 28.11 11.30
N ASP A 382 -21.85 29.24 11.68
CA ASP A 382 -21.36 30.06 12.79
C ASP A 382 -21.66 29.43 14.17
N VAL A 383 -22.78 28.71 14.31
CA VAL A 383 -23.05 27.89 15.51
C VAL A 383 -22.01 26.77 15.65
N GLU A 384 -21.71 26.02 14.58
CA GLU A 384 -20.67 24.98 14.59
C GLU A 384 -19.27 25.56 14.83
N LEU A 385 -18.93 26.68 14.18
CA LEU A 385 -17.64 27.35 14.38
C LEU A 385 -17.46 27.81 15.83
N LYS A 386 -18.49 28.39 16.45
CA LYS A 386 -18.48 28.79 17.88
C LYS A 386 -18.33 27.60 18.81
N GLU A 387 -18.96 26.47 18.49
CA GLU A 387 -18.81 25.20 19.22
C GLU A 387 -17.37 24.68 19.15
N LEU A 388 -16.80 24.54 17.95
CA LEU A 388 -15.42 24.08 17.75
C LEU A 388 -14.40 25.02 18.41
N GLN A 389 -14.59 26.35 18.30
CA GLN A 389 -13.76 27.33 19.00
C GLN A 389 -13.84 27.23 20.53
N ARG A 390 -15.02 26.87 21.08
CA ARG A 390 -15.20 26.61 22.51
C ARG A 390 -14.36 25.42 22.95
N ILE A 391 -14.45 24.31 22.22
CA ILE A 391 -13.68 23.08 22.49
C ILE A 391 -12.17 23.36 22.42
N ILE A 392 -11.70 24.05 21.37
CA ILE A 392 -10.28 24.42 21.20
C ILE A 392 -9.78 25.29 22.37
N LYS A 393 -10.59 26.23 22.86
CA LYS A 393 -10.21 27.08 24.02
C LYS A 393 -10.12 26.27 25.31
N VAL A 394 -11.05 25.35 25.57
CA VAL A 394 -11.03 24.47 26.75
C VAL A 394 -9.76 23.62 26.76
N VAL A 395 -9.47 22.90 25.66
CA VAL A 395 -8.27 22.06 25.54
C VAL A 395 -6.98 22.87 25.72
N LYS A 396 -6.89 24.08 25.14
CA LYS A 396 -5.73 24.96 25.35
C LYS A 396 -5.57 25.43 26.81
N SER A 397 -6.67 25.60 27.55
CA SER A 397 -6.65 26.05 28.94
C SER A 397 -6.32 24.95 29.96
N GLN A 398 -6.64 23.69 29.67
CA GLN A 398 -6.30 22.53 30.53
C GLN A 398 -4.84 22.06 30.36
N GLY A 399 -4.13 22.55 29.35
CA GLY A 399 -2.78 22.11 29.01
C GLY A 399 -2.77 20.85 28.13
N VAL A 400 -1.62 20.55 27.53
CA VAL A 400 -1.47 19.49 26.51
C VAL A 400 -1.58 18.06 27.07
N TRP A 401 -1.80 17.92 28.38
CA TRP A 401 -1.93 16.63 29.07
C TRP A 401 -3.36 16.44 29.56
N PRO A 402 -4.06 15.35 29.18
CA PRO A 402 -5.34 15.01 29.78
C PRO A 402 -5.12 14.63 31.25
N MET A 403 -5.30 15.60 32.15
CA MET A 403 -5.39 15.33 33.58
C MET A 403 -6.60 14.41 33.85
N HIS A 404 -6.47 13.53 34.84
CA HIS A 404 -7.49 12.56 35.25
C HIS A 404 -8.80 13.24 35.73
N GLU A 405 -9.65 13.69 34.81
CA GLU A 405 -11.03 14.07 35.10
C GLU A 405 -11.93 12.83 35.11
N LYS A 406 -11.80 12.08 36.21
CA LYS A 406 -12.88 11.45 36.98
C LYS A 406 -14.19 11.15 36.23
N GLU A 407 -14.16 10.17 35.34
CA GLU A 407 -15.04 9.00 35.41
C GLU A 407 -14.41 7.88 34.59
N ASP A 408 -13.86 6.87 35.27
CA ASP A 408 -13.27 5.71 34.59
C ASP A 408 -14.40 4.85 34.01
N ASP A 409 -14.69 5.04 32.72
CA ASP A 409 -15.65 4.25 31.94
C ASP A 409 -15.37 2.73 32.08
N LEU A 410 -14.09 2.38 32.22
CA LEU A 410 -13.57 1.03 32.41
C LEU A 410 -12.69 0.97 33.68
N ASN A 411 -13.15 0.27 34.71
CA ASN A 411 -12.37 -0.04 35.90
C ASN A 411 -11.68 -1.41 35.75
N VAL A 412 -10.38 -1.46 36.08
CA VAL A 412 -9.53 -2.66 35.98
C VAL A 412 -8.97 -2.99 37.36
N SER A 413 -9.38 -4.12 37.94
CA SER A 413 -8.80 -4.60 39.21
C SER A 413 -8.25 -6.02 39.09
N ALA A 414 -7.07 -6.25 39.65
CA ALA A 414 -6.38 -7.53 39.65
C ALA A 414 -6.29 -8.12 41.06
N MET A 415 -6.70 -9.37 41.22
CA MET A 415 -6.67 -10.14 42.47
C MET A 415 -5.69 -11.30 42.34
N VAL A 416 -4.64 -11.31 43.16
CA VAL A 416 -3.61 -12.36 43.17
C VAL A 416 -3.97 -13.42 44.20
N SER A 417 -3.94 -14.70 43.83
CA SER A 417 -4.26 -15.81 44.73
C SER A 417 -3.21 -15.97 45.84
N SER A 418 -3.65 -16.28 47.07
CA SER A 418 -2.75 -16.45 48.22
C SER A 418 -2.00 -17.79 48.22
N ASN A 419 -2.57 -18.80 47.56
CA ASN A 419 -2.04 -20.17 47.48
C ASN A 419 -1.34 -20.41 46.13
N PHE A 420 -0.63 -21.53 45.99
CA PHE A 420 -0.17 -21.99 44.68
C PHE A 420 -1.30 -22.77 44.01
N ASP A 421 -1.25 -22.89 42.69
CA ASP A 421 -2.21 -23.74 41.96
C ASP A 421 -1.94 -25.21 42.29
N SER A 422 -2.99 -26.03 42.38
CA SER A 422 -2.88 -27.45 42.78
C SER A 422 -2.21 -28.35 41.74
N VAL A 423 -2.12 -27.87 40.49
CA VAL A 423 -1.33 -28.44 39.40
C VAL A 423 -0.63 -27.25 38.73
N SER A 424 0.70 -27.25 38.69
CA SER A 424 1.43 -26.14 38.08
C SER A 424 1.07 -26.02 36.59
N GLN A 425 0.90 -24.78 36.14
CA GLN A 425 0.66 -24.43 34.73
C GLN A 425 1.94 -23.92 34.04
N ALA A 426 3.11 -24.06 34.67
CA ALA A 426 4.38 -23.80 34.01
C ALA A 426 4.59 -24.82 32.88
N ALA A 427 5.00 -24.35 31.69
CA ALA A 427 5.49 -25.25 30.63
C ALA A 427 6.72 -26.03 31.13
N ASP A 428 6.92 -27.26 30.63
CA ASP A 428 7.88 -28.25 31.16
C ASP A 428 9.34 -27.76 31.15
N VAL A 429 9.72 -27.02 32.19
CA VAL A 429 11.08 -26.56 32.48
C VAL A 429 11.47 -27.07 33.85
N GLU A 430 12.17 -28.20 33.88
CA GLU A 430 12.75 -28.77 35.10
C GLU A 430 13.94 -27.91 35.56
N VAL A 431 13.70 -27.01 36.53
CA VAL A 431 14.77 -26.24 37.18
C VAL A 431 15.32 -27.07 38.36
N GLY A 432 16.06 -28.13 38.04
CA GLY A 432 16.63 -29.04 39.02
C GLY A 432 15.60 -30.03 39.59
N THR A 433 15.54 -30.18 40.91
CA THR A 433 14.72 -31.21 41.58
C THR A 433 13.34 -30.74 42.05
N ASP A 434 13.03 -29.45 41.96
CA ASP A 434 11.77 -28.86 42.43
C ASP A 434 10.89 -28.38 41.26
N VAL A 435 9.58 -28.61 41.37
CA VAL A 435 8.60 -28.19 40.35
C VAL A 435 8.41 -26.67 40.38
N VAL A 436 8.49 -25.99 39.23
CA VAL A 436 8.26 -24.54 39.11
C VAL A 436 6.83 -24.19 39.57
N PRO A 437 6.65 -23.31 40.58
CA PRO A 437 5.34 -23.02 41.14
C PRO A 437 4.56 -21.97 40.31
N SER A 438 3.27 -22.20 40.07
CA SER A 438 2.36 -21.23 39.45
C SER A 438 1.38 -20.61 40.45
N ILE A 439 0.91 -19.40 40.15
CA ILE A 439 -0.12 -18.67 40.91
C ILE A 439 -1.11 -18.03 39.94
N THR A 440 -2.38 -18.43 40.03
CA THR A 440 -3.47 -17.78 39.29
C THR A 440 -3.69 -16.33 39.73
N VAL A 441 -3.64 -15.39 38.78
CA VAL A 441 -4.07 -13.98 38.95
C VAL A 441 -5.40 -13.77 38.23
N LYS A 442 -6.42 -13.28 38.94
CA LYS A 442 -7.74 -12.99 38.40
C LYS A 442 -7.86 -11.50 38.11
N ILE A 443 -7.92 -11.12 36.84
CA ILE A 443 -8.22 -9.74 36.41
C ILE A 443 -9.73 -9.62 36.18
N THR A 444 -10.31 -8.53 36.68
CA THR A 444 -11.71 -8.19 36.45
C THR A 444 -11.82 -6.83 35.77
N LEU A 445 -12.49 -6.82 34.62
CA LEU A 445 -12.82 -5.63 33.84
C LEU A 445 -14.28 -5.28 34.14
N GLN A 446 -14.55 -4.06 34.62
CA GLN A 446 -15.89 -3.54 34.85
C GLN A 446 -16.08 -2.31 33.98
N ASN A 447 -17.12 -2.30 33.16
CA ASN A 447 -17.32 -1.29 32.12
C ASN A 447 -18.72 -0.69 32.23
N ARG A 448 -18.84 0.64 32.06
CA ARG A 448 -20.11 1.39 32.12
C ARG A 448 -20.76 1.59 30.74
N ILE A 449 -19.98 1.50 29.66
CA ILE A 449 -20.39 1.80 28.28
C ILE A 449 -20.10 0.58 27.39
N VAL A 450 -20.76 0.41 26.24
CA VAL A 450 -20.32 -0.61 25.27
C VAL A 450 -19.00 -0.15 24.64
N LEU A 451 -17.93 -0.93 24.81
CA LEU A 451 -16.63 -0.65 24.18
C LEU A 451 -16.44 -1.63 23.01
N PRO A 452 -16.21 -1.17 21.77
CA PRO A 452 -16.21 -2.04 20.58
C PRO A 452 -15.00 -3.00 20.55
N LYS A 453 -13.83 -2.54 21.01
CA LYS A 453 -12.59 -3.31 21.00
C LYS A 453 -11.78 -3.06 22.28
N VAL A 454 -11.72 -4.06 23.15
CA VAL A 454 -10.91 -4.01 24.38
C VAL A 454 -9.75 -4.98 24.25
N LYS A 455 -8.52 -4.46 24.27
CA LYS A 455 -7.29 -5.26 24.35
C LYS A 455 -6.72 -5.15 25.76
N LEU A 456 -6.67 -6.27 26.48
CA LEU A 456 -5.96 -6.40 27.74
C LEU A 456 -4.60 -7.05 27.45
N SER A 457 -3.51 -6.32 27.71
CA SER A 457 -2.16 -6.90 27.77
C SER A 457 -1.63 -6.89 29.19
N ILE A 458 -0.95 -7.98 29.57
CA ILE A 458 -0.36 -8.18 30.89
C ILE A 458 1.15 -8.28 30.68
N TYR A 459 1.91 -7.48 31.43
CA TYR A 459 3.36 -7.49 31.38
C TYR A 459 3.92 -7.82 32.76
N VAL A 460 4.89 -8.71 32.80
CA VAL A 460 5.70 -9.05 33.99
C VAL A 460 7.17 -8.80 33.66
N GLN A 461 8.00 -8.60 34.69
CA GLN A 461 9.44 -8.49 34.50
C GLN A 461 10.05 -9.89 34.32
N PRO A 462 10.94 -10.10 33.34
CA PRO A 462 11.82 -11.27 33.31
C PRO A 462 12.54 -11.44 34.67
N PRO A 463 12.67 -12.67 35.20
CA PRO A 463 12.48 -13.96 34.56
C PRO A 463 11.04 -14.54 34.65
N LEU A 464 10.04 -13.75 35.07
CA LEU A 464 8.67 -14.26 35.17
C LEU A 464 8.04 -14.46 33.78
N VAL A 465 7.27 -15.54 33.64
CA VAL A 465 6.55 -15.89 32.41
C VAL A 465 5.04 -15.94 32.70
N LEU A 466 4.24 -15.52 31.72
CA LEU A 466 2.79 -15.63 31.74
C LEU A 466 2.33 -16.77 30.82
N THR A 467 1.30 -17.50 31.22
CA THR A 467 0.67 -18.52 30.36
C THR A 467 -0.11 -17.90 29.20
N CYS A 468 -0.59 -16.66 29.37
CA CYS A 468 -1.21 -15.85 28.33
C CYS A 468 -0.99 -14.37 28.66
N ASP A 469 -0.47 -13.61 27.71
CA ASP A 469 -0.10 -12.19 27.83
C ASP A 469 -1.17 -11.24 27.27
N GLN A 470 -1.96 -11.69 26.30
CA GLN A 470 -2.90 -10.86 25.53
C GLN A 470 -4.30 -11.47 25.42
N PHE A 471 -5.30 -10.68 25.80
CA PHE A 471 -6.72 -11.00 25.64
C PHE A 471 -7.39 -9.90 24.80
N THR A 472 -8.14 -10.30 23.77
CA THR A 472 -8.91 -9.37 22.93
C THR A 472 -10.39 -9.68 23.09
N PHE A 473 -11.17 -8.67 23.44
CA PHE A 473 -12.62 -8.75 23.54
C PHE A 473 -13.22 -7.82 22.46
N GLU A 474 -13.91 -8.43 21.50
CA GLU A 474 -14.60 -7.73 20.43
C GLU A 474 -16.10 -7.75 20.72
N PHE A 475 -16.71 -6.56 20.78
CA PHE A 475 -18.14 -6.40 21.02
C PHE A 475 -18.75 -5.75 19.79
N LEU A 476 -19.81 -6.35 19.26
CA LEU A 476 -20.53 -5.85 18.09
C LEU A 476 -21.23 -4.52 18.42
N ASP A 477 -20.67 -3.42 17.91
CA ASP A 477 -21.32 -2.11 17.89
C ASP A 477 -21.18 -1.44 16.51
N ARG A 478 -22.05 -0.48 16.20
CA ARG A 478 -22.23 0.12 14.87
C ARG A 478 -21.29 1.28 14.54
N ASN A 479 -20.52 1.78 15.51
CA ASN A 479 -19.57 2.89 15.31
C ASN A 479 -18.11 2.39 15.34
N PRO A 480 -17.38 2.42 14.20
CA PRO A 480 -16.02 1.86 14.14
C PRO A 480 -14.93 2.75 14.77
N ASP A 481 -15.10 4.08 14.79
CA ASP A 481 -14.04 5.03 15.14
C ASP A 481 -14.23 5.67 16.55
N GLY A 482 -13.97 4.88 17.58
CA GLY A 482 -13.86 5.37 18.97
C GLY A 482 -12.48 5.93 19.30
N THR A 483 -12.39 6.94 20.17
CA THR A 483 -11.09 7.46 20.63
C THR A 483 -10.32 6.41 21.46
N PRO A 484 -9.04 6.13 21.16
CA PRO A 484 -8.27 5.15 21.92
C PRO A 484 -7.99 5.68 23.34
N ARG A 485 -8.34 4.90 24.36
CA ARG A 485 -8.02 5.15 25.77
C ARG A 485 -7.22 3.98 26.34
N VAL A 486 -6.29 4.26 27.25
CA VAL A 486 -5.44 3.26 27.91
C VAL A 486 -5.55 3.44 29.42
N ILE A 487 -5.79 2.35 30.15
CA ILE A 487 -5.90 2.33 31.61
C ILE A 487 -4.94 1.26 32.14
N GLN A 488 -4.13 1.62 33.14
CA GLN A 488 -3.12 0.73 33.71
C GLN A 488 -3.49 0.34 35.15
N CYS A 489 -3.54 -0.97 35.43
CA CYS A 489 -3.62 -1.51 36.78
C CYS A 489 -2.27 -2.13 37.18
N LYS A 490 -1.85 -1.96 38.44
CA LYS A 490 -0.61 -2.55 38.99
C LYS A 490 -0.95 -3.47 40.15
N PHE A 491 -0.40 -4.69 40.15
CA PHE A 491 -0.55 -5.67 41.22
C PHE A 491 0.82 -6.22 41.66
N ARG A 492 0.90 -6.77 42.87
CA ARG A 492 2.14 -7.32 43.45
C ARG A 492 2.04 -8.85 43.57
N LEU A 493 2.99 -9.55 42.98
CA LEU A 493 3.16 -10.99 43.15
C LEU A 493 3.87 -11.31 44.48
N PRO A 494 3.57 -12.45 45.14
CA PRO A 494 4.14 -12.79 46.43
C PRO A 494 5.53 -13.44 46.29
N LEU A 495 6.48 -13.05 47.17
CA LEU A 495 7.88 -13.52 47.13
C LEU A 495 8.05 -15.06 47.05
N LYS A 496 7.12 -15.82 47.62
CA LYS A 496 7.11 -17.30 47.60
C LYS A 496 7.12 -17.91 46.18
N LEU A 497 6.76 -17.16 45.13
CA LEU A 497 6.75 -17.67 43.76
C LEU A 497 8.18 -17.91 43.23
N ILE A 498 9.16 -17.12 43.67
CA ILE A 498 10.55 -17.20 43.21
C ILE A 498 11.52 -17.73 44.27
N CYS A 499 11.03 -17.96 45.49
CA CYS A 499 11.86 -18.19 46.67
C CYS A 499 11.27 -19.27 47.59
N LEU A 500 12.14 -20.17 48.02
CA LEU A 500 11.90 -21.27 48.96
C LEU A 500 12.67 -21.01 50.28
N PRO A 501 12.25 -21.62 51.40
CA PRO A 501 13.03 -21.56 52.63
C PRO A 501 14.36 -22.30 52.46
N GLY A 502 15.46 -21.65 52.88
CA GLY A 502 16.82 -22.17 52.79
C GLY A 502 17.48 -22.33 54.16
N GLN A 503 18.60 -23.04 54.22
CA GLN A 503 19.47 -23.00 55.39
C GLN A 503 20.25 -21.66 55.39
N PRO A 504 20.31 -20.93 56.52
CA PRO A 504 21.02 -19.66 56.59
C PRO A 504 22.54 -19.85 56.58
N SER A 505 23.25 -19.10 55.74
CA SER A 505 24.72 -19.05 55.75
C SER A 505 25.21 -18.16 56.90
N LYS A 506 26.26 -18.61 57.61
CA LYS A 506 26.86 -17.83 58.71
C LYS A 506 27.75 -16.68 58.20
N THR A 507 28.32 -16.86 57.02
CA THR A 507 29.21 -15.92 56.33
C THR A 507 28.80 -15.86 54.87
N ALA A 508 28.84 -14.67 54.29
CA ALA A 508 28.74 -14.45 52.85
C ALA A 508 29.59 -13.22 52.47
N ASN A 509 29.85 -13.01 51.17
CA ASN A 509 30.68 -11.91 50.69
C ASN A 509 30.04 -10.54 50.93
N HIS A 510 28.83 -10.32 50.42
CA HIS A 510 28.16 -9.02 50.45
C HIS A 510 27.23 -8.91 51.67
N LYS A 511 27.28 -7.77 52.37
CA LYS A 511 26.58 -7.56 53.65
C LYS A 511 25.96 -6.17 53.73
N LEU A 512 24.64 -6.13 53.84
CA LEU A 512 23.86 -4.92 54.03
C LEU A 512 23.30 -4.88 55.45
N THR A 513 23.26 -3.70 56.10
CA THR A 513 22.60 -3.51 57.40
C THR A 513 21.65 -2.33 57.34
N ILE A 514 20.38 -2.55 57.66
CA ILE A 514 19.33 -1.53 57.77
C ILE A 514 19.06 -1.26 59.24
N ASP A 515 19.06 0.02 59.59
CA ASP A 515 18.69 0.53 60.90
C ASP A 515 17.20 0.91 60.88
N THR A 516 16.52 0.66 61.98
CA THR A 516 15.10 0.98 62.20
C THR A 516 14.93 1.77 63.49
N ASN A 517 13.87 2.56 63.61
CA ASN A 517 13.59 3.38 64.80
C ASN A 517 12.71 2.67 65.86
N LYS A 518 12.42 1.38 65.68
CA LYS A 518 11.57 0.55 66.57
C LYS A 518 12.32 -0.73 66.95
N SER A 519 11.81 -1.44 67.95
CA SER A 519 12.36 -2.74 68.33
C SER A 519 12.26 -3.76 67.18
N PRO A 520 13.25 -4.67 67.05
CA PRO A 520 13.23 -5.70 66.02
C PRO A 520 12.03 -6.67 66.22
N VAL A 521 11.43 -7.07 65.11
CA VAL A 521 10.26 -7.96 65.02
C VAL A 521 10.74 -9.37 64.72
N SER A 522 10.03 -10.39 65.23
CA SER A 522 10.35 -11.79 64.92
C SER A 522 10.24 -12.07 63.41
N LEU A 523 11.26 -12.71 62.84
CA LEU A 523 11.26 -13.02 61.41
C LEU A 523 10.15 -14.02 61.06
N LEU A 524 9.80 -14.92 61.99
CA LEU A 524 8.69 -15.88 61.82
C LEU A 524 7.34 -15.18 61.61
N SER A 525 7.09 -14.03 62.27
CA SER A 525 5.83 -13.29 62.11
C SER A 525 5.81 -12.44 60.83
N LEU A 526 6.97 -12.00 60.34
CA LEU A 526 7.10 -11.28 59.06
C LEU A 526 7.05 -12.24 57.85
N PHE A 527 7.60 -13.44 57.99
CA PHE A 527 7.74 -14.43 56.91
C PHE A 527 7.18 -15.81 57.31
N PRO A 528 5.87 -15.92 57.62
CA PRO A 528 5.28 -17.17 58.12
C PRO A 528 5.36 -18.34 57.13
N GLY A 529 5.41 -18.06 55.82
CA GLY A 529 5.58 -19.08 54.77
C GLY A 529 7.03 -19.57 54.55
N PHE A 530 8.00 -19.08 55.33
CA PHE A 530 9.43 -19.42 55.22
C PHE A 530 10.00 -20.01 56.52
N ALA A 531 9.13 -20.37 57.47
CA ALA A 531 9.55 -21.06 58.69
C ALA A 531 9.87 -22.54 58.40
N ASN A 532 11.11 -22.96 58.63
CA ASN A 532 11.49 -24.37 58.61
C ASN A 532 10.83 -25.07 59.81
N GLN A 533 10.09 -26.15 59.56
CA GLN A 533 9.31 -26.86 60.59
C GLN A 533 10.16 -27.66 61.60
N SER A 534 11.50 -27.61 61.51
CA SER A 534 12.42 -28.54 62.18
C SER A 534 13.32 -27.94 63.26
N ASP A 535 13.50 -26.62 63.35
CA ASP A 535 14.45 -25.98 64.29
C ASP A 535 13.87 -24.70 64.93
N ASP A 536 13.30 -24.83 66.13
CA ASP A 536 12.67 -23.72 66.88
C ASP A 536 13.71 -22.77 67.56
N ASP A 537 14.98 -23.19 67.64
CA ASP A 537 16.05 -22.46 68.34
C ASP A 537 16.58 -21.19 67.62
N GLN A 538 16.19 -20.95 66.36
CA GLN A 538 16.75 -19.87 65.51
C GLN A 538 15.74 -18.80 65.06
N VAL A 539 14.76 -18.45 65.90
CA VAL A 539 13.69 -17.42 65.70
C VAL A 539 14.13 -16.09 65.04
N ASN A 540 15.41 -15.72 65.12
CA ASN A 540 15.98 -14.46 64.65
C ASN A 540 16.83 -14.55 63.36
N VAL A 541 16.94 -15.73 62.76
CA VAL A 541 17.73 -15.98 61.54
C VAL A 541 16.84 -16.69 60.52
N MET A 542 16.88 -16.27 59.27
CA MET A 542 16.11 -16.88 58.19
C MET A 542 16.96 -16.99 56.92
N GLY A 543 17.00 -18.17 56.32
CA GLY A 543 17.61 -18.41 55.01
C GLY A 543 16.54 -18.41 53.91
N PHE A 544 16.86 -17.75 52.81
CA PHE A 544 16.05 -17.69 51.59
C PHE A 544 16.87 -18.30 50.45
N ARG A 545 16.27 -19.23 49.70
CA ARG A 545 16.86 -19.82 48.49
C ARG A 545 16.01 -19.43 47.30
N PHE A 546 16.59 -18.80 46.29
CA PHE A 546 15.90 -18.54 45.02
C PHE A 546 15.90 -19.80 44.14
N LEU A 547 14.93 -19.92 43.22
CA LEU A 547 14.85 -21.07 42.30
C LEU A 547 16.11 -21.24 41.44
N GLY A 548 16.84 -20.16 41.15
CA GLY A 548 18.15 -20.19 40.47
C GLY A 548 19.32 -20.69 41.33
N GLY A 549 19.08 -21.12 42.57
CA GLY A 549 20.10 -21.68 43.49
C GLY A 549 20.72 -20.67 44.46
N SER A 550 20.67 -19.36 44.16
CA SER A 550 21.22 -18.30 45.01
C SER A 550 20.61 -18.26 46.41
N GLN A 551 21.41 -17.88 47.41
CA GLN A 551 21.03 -17.92 48.83
C GLN A 551 21.27 -16.60 49.55
N VAL A 552 20.23 -16.09 50.20
CA VAL A 552 20.26 -14.85 51.00
C VAL A 552 19.90 -15.16 52.44
N THR A 553 20.67 -14.65 53.39
CA THR A 553 20.43 -14.81 54.83
C THR A 553 20.02 -13.48 55.47
N LEU A 554 18.92 -13.52 56.21
CA LEU A 554 18.39 -12.40 56.98
C LEU A 554 18.59 -12.63 58.48
N LEU A 555 19.17 -11.63 59.16
CA LEU A 555 19.56 -11.65 60.57
C LEU A 555 18.87 -10.49 61.30
N ALA A 556 17.94 -10.78 62.21
CA ALA A 556 17.35 -9.79 63.11
C ALA A 556 18.15 -9.70 64.41
N SER A 557 18.81 -8.58 64.66
CA SER A 557 19.61 -8.41 65.88
C SER A 557 18.74 -8.47 67.15
N LYS A 558 19.19 -9.18 68.19
CA LYS A 558 18.49 -9.23 69.49
C LYS A 558 18.70 -8.00 70.36
N THR A 559 19.83 -7.31 70.19
CA THR A 559 20.30 -6.23 71.07
C THR A 559 20.34 -4.85 70.40
N SER A 560 19.97 -4.77 69.12
CA SER A 560 20.04 -3.56 68.31
C SER A 560 18.85 -3.48 67.37
N GLN A 561 18.42 -2.27 67.01
CA GLN A 561 17.26 -2.01 66.13
C GLN A 561 17.64 -2.20 64.65
N ARG A 562 18.33 -3.31 64.34
CA ARG A 562 19.04 -3.53 63.06
C ARG A 562 18.73 -4.88 62.45
N TYR A 563 18.52 -4.89 61.15
CA TYR A 563 18.43 -6.08 60.32
C TYR A 563 19.64 -6.14 59.39
N ARG A 564 20.30 -7.29 59.34
CA ARG A 564 21.41 -7.54 58.42
C ARG A 564 21.00 -8.56 57.37
N ILE A 565 21.23 -8.23 56.11
CA ILE A 565 21.00 -9.09 54.95
C ILE A 565 22.38 -9.42 54.37
N GLN A 566 22.63 -10.70 54.06
CA GLN A 566 23.91 -11.13 53.48
C GLN A 566 23.70 -12.18 52.39
N SER A 567 24.51 -12.11 51.33
CA SER A 567 24.43 -12.97 50.13
C SER A 567 25.83 -13.14 49.51
N GLU A 568 26.02 -14.19 48.71
CA GLU A 568 27.22 -14.37 47.90
C GLU A 568 27.26 -13.47 46.66
N GLN A 569 26.08 -13.07 46.15
CA GLN A 569 25.91 -12.14 45.03
C GLN A 569 25.24 -10.84 45.49
N PHE A 570 25.59 -9.72 44.87
CA PHE A 570 25.14 -8.39 45.28
C PHE A 570 23.69 -8.10 44.88
N GLU A 571 23.33 -8.48 43.65
CA GLU A 571 22.02 -8.29 43.02
C GLU A 571 20.86 -8.92 43.82
N ASP A 572 21.07 -10.09 44.43
CA ASP A 572 20.08 -10.84 45.21
C ASP A 572 19.60 -10.11 46.47
N LEU A 573 20.43 -9.20 47.01
CA LEU A 573 20.10 -8.46 48.22
C LEU A 573 18.86 -7.58 48.02
N TRP A 574 18.58 -7.13 46.79
CA TRP A 574 17.46 -6.25 46.47
C TRP A 574 16.10 -6.79 46.93
N LEU A 575 15.74 -7.99 46.48
CA LEU A 575 14.38 -8.53 46.61
C LEU A 575 14.00 -8.75 48.07
N ILE A 576 14.90 -9.35 48.85
CA ILE A 576 14.71 -9.59 50.29
C ILE A 576 14.69 -8.27 51.07
N THR A 577 15.56 -7.33 50.71
CA THR A 577 15.63 -6.00 51.36
C THR A 577 14.34 -5.19 51.15
N ASN A 578 13.83 -5.15 49.92
CA ASN A 578 12.58 -4.45 49.58
C ASN A 578 11.37 -5.12 50.27
N GLU A 579 11.26 -6.46 50.20
CA GLU A 579 10.17 -7.19 50.85
C GLU A 579 10.21 -7.03 52.38
N LEU A 580 11.40 -7.02 53.00
CA LEU A 580 11.56 -6.75 54.43
C LEU A 580 10.99 -5.37 54.82
N ILE A 581 11.38 -4.30 54.13
CA ILE A 581 10.93 -2.94 54.41
C ILE A 581 9.41 -2.84 54.29
N LEU A 582 8.85 -3.37 53.21
CA LEU A 582 7.41 -3.32 52.94
C LEU A 582 6.59 -4.16 53.94
N ARG A 583 7.12 -5.30 54.40
CA ARG A 583 6.48 -6.10 55.45
C ARG A 583 6.58 -5.44 56.82
N LEU A 584 7.71 -4.81 57.16
CA LEU A 584 7.84 -4.03 58.39
C LEU A 584 6.86 -2.84 58.41
N GLN A 585 6.78 -2.08 57.32
CA GLN A 585 5.80 -1.00 57.16
C GLN A 585 4.36 -1.51 57.38
N LYS A 586 3.94 -2.56 56.67
CA LYS A 586 2.61 -3.16 56.82
C LYS A 586 2.34 -3.73 58.22
N TYR A 587 3.37 -4.25 58.88
CA TYR A 587 3.25 -4.80 60.24
C TYR A 587 3.03 -3.68 61.26
N PHE A 588 3.82 -2.61 61.20
CA PHE A 588 3.67 -1.46 62.10
C PHE A 588 2.41 -0.63 61.80
N GLU A 589 2.01 -0.50 60.53
CA GLU A 589 0.75 0.12 60.12
C GLU A 589 -0.46 -0.62 60.72
N LYS A 590 -0.48 -1.96 60.67
CA LYS A 590 -1.50 -2.80 61.33
C LYS A 590 -1.52 -2.65 62.86
N GLN A 591 -0.40 -2.25 63.47
CA GLN A 591 -0.30 -1.92 64.89
C GLN A 591 -0.64 -0.45 65.22
N GLY A 592 -1.04 0.35 64.22
CA GLY A 592 -1.35 1.77 64.37
C GLY A 592 -0.12 2.70 64.47
N ILE A 593 1.08 2.17 64.26
CA ILE A 593 2.36 2.87 64.41
C ILE A 593 2.72 3.53 63.07
N LYS A 594 2.40 4.82 62.92
CA LYS A 594 2.63 5.59 61.69
C LYS A 594 4.00 6.28 61.59
N ASP A 595 4.79 6.26 62.66
CA ASP A 595 6.10 6.92 62.73
C ASP A 595 7.28 5.97 62.41
N PHE A 596 7.01 4.79 61.82
CA PHE A 596 8.05 3.83 61.47
C PHE A 596 8.94 4.34 60.32
N ALA A 597 10.26 4.29 60.52
CA ALA A 597 11.25 4.67 59.52
C ALA A 597 12.45 3.72 59.50
N CYS A 598 12.85 3.34 58.29
CA CYS A 598 14.12 2.68 58.01
C CYS A 598 15.17 3.75 57.63
N SER A 599 16.42 3.51 57.99
CA SER A 599 17.57 4.33 57.59
C SER A 599 18.76 3.45 57.26
N PHE A 600 19.57 3.86 56.30
CA PHE A 600 20.83 3.21 55.99
C PHE A 600 21.99 4.09 56.46
N SER A 601 22.87 3.55 57.30
CA SER A 601 24.03 4.27 57.86
C SER A 601 25.37 3.70 57.41
N GLY A 602 25.38 2.81 56.42
CA GLY A 602 26.60 2.24 55.86
C GLY A 602 27.22 3.10 54.76
N THR A 603 28.40 2.72 54.30
CA THR A 603 28.98 3.21 53.05
C THR A 603 28.19 2.68 51.86
N MET A 604 28.01 3.50 50.80
CA MET A 604 27.32 3.05 49.60
C MET A 604 28.15 1.97 48.86
N PRO A 605 27.56 0.83 48.47
CA PRO A 605 28.23 -0.28 47.77
C PRO A 605 28.44 0.04 46.28
N LEU A 606 29.15 1.13 45.99
CA LEU A 606 29.36 1.58 44.60
C LEU A 606 30.37 0.72 43.84
N GLN A 607 31.34 0.09 44.52
CA GLN A 607 32.34 -0.76 43.87
C GLN A 607 31.70 -2.02 43.27
N GLU A 608 30.95 -2.76 44.08
CA GLU A 608 30.22 -3.98 43.70
C GLU A 608 29.24 -3.69 42.55
N TYR A 609 28.59 -2.52 42.58
CA TYR A 609 27.74 -2.03 41.50
C TYR A 609 28.50 -1.68 40.21
N PHE A 610 29.70 -1.10 40.32
CA PHE A 610 30.53 -0.75 39.16
C PHE A 610 31.13 -1.97 38.45
N GLU A 611 31.35 -3.07 39.17
CA GLU A 611 31.79 -4.35 38.59
C GLU A 611 30.69 -4.97 37.71
N LEU A 612 29.42 -4.89 38.13
CA LEU A 612 28.27 -5.30 37.30
C LEU A 612 28.09 -4.43 36.05
N ILE A 613 28.31 -3.11 36.15
CA ILE A 613 28.25 -2.18 35.02
C ILE A 613 29.36 -2.49 33.99
N ASP A 614 30.57 -2.81 34.43
CA ASP A 614 31.65 -3.21 33.53
C ASP A 614 31.33 -4.52 32.81
N HIS A 615 30.88 -5.54 33.55
CA HIS A 615 30.54 -6.83 32.96
C HIS A 615 29.43 -6.72 31.91
N HIS A 616 28.41 -5.88 32.17
CA HIS A 616 27.36 -5.56 31.20
C HIS A 616 27.92 -4.90 29.93
N PHE A 617 28.71 -3.83 30.10
CA PHE A 617 29.29 -3.09 29.00
C PHE A 617 30.28 -3.93 28.17
N GLU A 618 31.05 -4.82 28.80
CA GLU A 618 31.93 -5.77 28.11
C GLU A 618 31.16 -6.73 27.20
N LEU A 619 30.03 -7.28 27.67
CA LEU A 619 29.15 -8.12 26.85
C LEU A 619 28.54 -7.34 25.68
N ARG A 620 28.19 -6.07 25.89
CA ARG A 620 27.65 -5.20 24.83
C ARG A 620 28.69 -4.92 23.74
N ILE A 621 29.92 -4.58 24.12
CA ILE A 621 31.06 -4.37 23.21
C ILE A 621 31.50 -5.69 22.52
N ASN A 622 31.32 -6.84 23.15
CA ASN A 622 31.56 -8.13 22.51
C ASN A 622 30.47 -8.48 21.49
N GLY A 623 29.21 -8.11 21.76
CA GLY A 623 28.11 -8.21 20.80
C GLY A 623 28.38 -7.40 19.52
N GLU A 624 28.75 -6.13 19.66
CA GLU A 624 29.11 -5.24 18.53
C GLU A 624 30.20 -5.86 17.64
N LYS A 625 31.29 -6.38 18.23
CA LYS A 625 32.35 -7.06 17.48
C LYS A 625 31.89 -8.33 16.76
N LEU A 626 31.00 -9.12 17.37
CA LEU A 626 30.45 -10.33 16.76
C LEU A 626 29.53 -9.97 15.59
N GLU A 627 28.71 -8.91 15.73
CA GLU A 627 27.86 -8.38 14.66
C GLU A 627 28.68 -7.80 13.49
N GLU A 628 29.78 -7.08 13.76
CA GLU A 628 30.73 -6.63 12.72
C GLU A 628 31.32 -7.82 11.95
N LEU A 629 31.83 -8.84 12.65
CA LEU A 629 32.38 -10.05 12.03
C LEU A 629 31.33 -10.82 11.22
N LEU A 630 30.10 -10.93 11.73
CA LEU A 630 28.97 -11.55 11.03
C LEU A 630 28.61 -10.76 9.76
N SER A 631 28.61 -9.43 9.84
CA SER A 631 28.38 -8.54 8.70
C SER A 631 29.44 -8.72 7.61
N GLU A 632 30.73 -8.78 7.98
CA GLU A 632 31.81 -9.09 7.04
C GLU A 632 31.60 -10.44 6.34
N ARG A 633 31.26 -11.50 7.10
CA ARG A 633 31.02 -12.84 6.53
C ARG A 633 29.77 -12.87 5.66
N ALA A 634 28.72 -12.15 6.01
CA ALA A 634 27.52 -12.00 5.18
C ALA A 634 27.79 -11.22 3.88
N VAL A 635 28.69 -10.23 3.89
CA VAL A 635 29.17 -9.56 2.67
C VAL A 635 29.97 -10.52 1.78
N GLN A 636 30.90 -11.29 2.36
CA GLN A 636 31.66 -12.31 1.63
C GLN A 636 30.73 -13.38 1.03
N PHE A 637 29.80 -13.93 1.82
CA PHE A 637 28.81 -14.91 1.38
C PHE A 637 28.00 -14.43 0.17
N ARG A 638 27.43 -13.21 0.25
CA ARG A 638 26.70 -12.59 -0.86
C ARG A 638 27.58 -12.37 -2.10
N ALA A 639 28.86 -12.02 -1.93
CA ALA A 639 29.78 -11.87 -3.06
C ALA A 639 30.04 -13.20 -3.78
N ILE A 640 30.20 -14.29 -3.04
CA ILE A 640 30.38 -15.66 -3.57
C ILE A 640 29.11 -16.11 -4.29
N GLN A 641 27.93 -15.93 -3.68
CA GLN A 641 26.64 -16.24 -4.31
C GLN A 641 26.45 -15.48 -5.63
N ARG A 642 26.71 -14.16 -5.66
CA ARG A 642 26.62 -13.36 -6.90
C ARG A 642 27.56 -13.87 -7.99
N ARG A 643 28.78 -14.32 -7.61
CA ARG A 643 29.74 -14.92 -8.54
C ARG A 643 29.23 -16.26 -9.10
N LEU A 644 28.68 -17.13 -8.24
CA LEU A 644 28.07 -18.40 -8.64
C LEU A 644 26.85 -18.19 -9.55
N LEU A 645 25.92 -17.30 -9.22
CA LEU A 645 24.77 -16.96 -10.07
C LEU A 645 25.19 -16.45 -11.46
N THR A 646 26.28 -15.66 -11.52
CA THR A 646 26.85 -15.20 -12.79
C THR A 646 27.40 -16.36 -13.62
N ARG A 647 27.99 -17.39 -12.98
CA ARG A 647 28.47 -18.61 -13.63
C ARG A 647 27.32 -19.52 -14.08
N PHE A 648 26.29 -19.71 -13.26
CA PHE A 648 25.11 -20.53 -13.60
C PHE A 648 24.24 -19.93 -14.70
N LYS A 649 24.32 -18.60 -14.93
CA LYS A 649 23.66 -17.93 -16.05
C LYS A 649 24.38 -18.13 -17.40
N ASP A 650 25.65 -18.55 -17.38
CA ASP A 650 26.41 -18.85 -18.59
C ASP A 650 25.88 -20.14 -19.22
N LYS A 651 25.68 -20.14 -20.54
CA LYS A 651 25.25 -21.34 -21.28
C LYS A 651 26.39 -22.33 -21.50
N THR A 652 27.63 -21.90 -21.29
CA THR A 652 28.82 -22.75 -21.38
C THR A 652 29.20 -23.24 -19.97
N PRO A 653 29.49 -24.55 -19.78
CA PRO A 653 29.81 -25.10 -18.47
C PRO A 653 31.20 -24.67 -18.02
N ALA A 654 31.30 -23.50 -17.40
CA ALA A 654 32.52 -23.02 -16.77
C ALA A 654 32.77 -23.80 -15.46
N PRO A 655 33.98 -24.32 -15.21
CA PRO A 655 34.28 -25.01 -13.96
C PRO A 655 34.13 -24.05 -12.77
N LEU A 656 33.51 -24.53 -11.68
CA LEU A 656 33.18 -23.72 -10.51
C LEU A 656 34.40 -23.32 -9.66
N GLN A 657 35.60 -23.85 -9.95
CA GLN A 657 36.87 -23.46 -9.30
C GLN A 657 36.81 -23.45 -7.77
N HIS A 658 36.19 -24.45 -7.16
CA HIS A 658 36.00 -24.60 -5.71
C HIS A 658 35.19 -23.47 -5.02
N LEU A 659 34.45 -22.64 -5.78
CA LEU A 659 33.56 -21.62 -5.21
C LEU A 659 32.40 -22.22 -4.39
N ASP A 660 32.02 -23.46 -4.68
CA ASP A 660 31.08 -24.28 -3.92
C ASP A 660 31.64 -24.66 -2.54
N VAL A 661 32.88 -25.13 -2.47
CA VAL A 661 33.58 -25.42 -1.20
C VAL A 661 33.79 -24.14 -0.38
N LEU A 662 34.11 -23.03 -1.06
CA LEU A 662 34.28 -21.72 -0.42
C LEU A 662 32.94 -21.20 0.13
N LEU A 663 31.83 -21.39 -0.60
CA LEU A 663 30.48 -21.05 -0.14
C LEU A 663 30.09 -21.82 1.13
N ASP A 664 30.31 -23.14 1.17
CA ASP A 664 30.04 -23.97 2.37
C ASP A 664 30.93 -23.57 3.56
N GLY A 665 32.21 -23.26 3.29
CA GLY A 665 33.14 -22.75 4.31
C GLY A 665 32.68 -21.41 4.91
N THR A 666 32.22 -20.46 4.09
CA THR A 666 31.66 -19.19 4.57
C THR A 666 30.30 -19.38 5.24
N TYR A 667 29.44 -20.27 4.74
CA TYR A 667 28.15 -20.60 5.36
C TYR A 667 28.32 -21.08 6.81
N LYS A 668 29.22 -22.04 7.04
CA LYS A 668 29.52 -22.55 8.39
C LYS A 668 30.06 -21.47 9.34
N GLN A 669 30.83 -20.51 8.83
CA GLN A 669 31.28 -19.35 9.61
C GLN A 669 30.13 -18.38 9.94
N VAL A 670 29.18 -18.16 9.02
CA VAL A 670 28.00 -17.33 9.27
C VAL A 670 27.11 -17.96 10.34
N ILE A 671 26.85 -19.27 10.28
CA ILE A 671 26.07 -19.98 11.31
C ILE A 671 26.77 -19.92 12.67
N ALA A 672 28.05 -20.29 12.75
CA ALA A 672 28.79 -20.28 14.02
C ALA A 672 28.91 -18.87 14.65
N LEU A 673 28.91 -17.80 13.84
CA LEU A 673 28.84 -16.42 14.35
C LEU A 673 27.42 -16.03 14.78
N ALA A 674 26.37 -16.51 14.10
CA ALA A 674 24.99 -16.29 14.52
C ALA A 674 24.71 -16.96 15.88
N ASP A 675 25.11 -18.23 16.05
CA ASP A 675 24.99 -18.96 17.32
C ASP A 675 25.71 -18.19 18.47
N ALA A 676 26.91 -17.66 18.20
CA ALA A 676 27.68 -16.87 19.17
C ALA A 676 27.07 -15.49 19.48
N VAL A 677 26.40 -14.86 18.51
CA VAL A 677 25.63 -13.62 18.74
C VAL A 677 24.42 -13.91 19.63
N GLU A 678 23.66 -14.97 19.37
CA GLU A 678 22.52 -15.38 20.21
C GLU A 678 22.96 -15.72 21.64
N GLU A 679 24.07 -16.46 21.82
CA GLU A 679 24.65 -16.73 23.14
C GLU A 679 25.05 -15.43 23.86
N ASN A 680 25.71 -14.49 23.17
CA ASN A 680 26.09 -13.21 23.75
C ASN A 680 24.87 -12.32 24.10
N GLN A 681 23.82 -12.31 23.27
CA GLN A 681 22.57 -11.60 23.54
C GLN A 681 21.85 -12.18 24.77
N GLY A 682 21.78 -13.52 24.89
CA GLY A 682 21.23 -14.19 26.07
C GLY A 682 22.03 -13.88 27.35
N ASN A 683 23.36 -13.84 27.27
CA ASN A 683 24.24 -13.46 28.38
C ASN A 683 24.11 -11.97 28.74
N LEU A 684 24.01 -11.07 27.75
CA LEU A 684 23.78 -9.64 27.94
C LEU A 684 22.46 -9.40 28.68
N PHE A 685 21.37 -10.02 28.22
CA PHE A 685 20.06 -9.94 28.87
C PHE A 685 20.08 -10.44 30.33
N GLN A 686 20.74 -11.56 30.60
CA GLN A 686 20.94 -12.03 31.98
C GLN A 686 21.73 -11.01 32.82
N SER A 687 22.83 -10.46 32.29
CA SER A 687 23.62 -9.42 32.95
C SER A 687 22.78 -8.17 33.23
N PHE A 688 21.92 -7.77 32.29
CA PHE A 688 21.03 -6.62 32.43
C PHE A 688 19.99 -6.80 33.54
N THR A 689 19.40 -7.99 33.69
CA THR A 689 18.45 -8.27 34.80
C THR A 689 19.12 -8.21 36.18
N ARG A 690 20.38 -8.65 36.29
CA ARG A 690 21.20 -8.53 37.51
C ARG A 690 21.56 -7.08 37.79
N LEU A 691 22.01 -6.35 36.76
CA LEU A 691 22.31 -4.93 36.83
C LEU A 691 21.10 -4.13 37.32
N LYS A 692 19.90 -4.35 36.76
CA LYS A 692 18.65 -3.73 37.24
C LYS A 692 18.37 -3.97 38.71
N SER A 693 18.56 -5.20 39.18
CA SER A 693 18.36 -5.56 40.59
C SER A 693 19.34 -4.81 41.50
N ALA A 694 20.61 -4.72 41.09
CA ALA A 694 21.63 -3.92 41.76
C ALA A 694 21.32 -2.40 41.71
N THR A 695 20.86 -1.87 40.58
CA THR A 695 20.44 -0.48 40.41
C THR A 695 19.28 -0.13 41.34
N HIS A 696 18.24 -0.97 41.39
CA HIS A 696 17.11 -0.80 42.32
C HIS A 696 17.56 -0.79 43.79
N LEU A 697 18.50 -1.69 44.17
CA LEU A 697 19.09 -1.68 45.50
C LEU A 697 19.81 -0.37 45.79
N VAL A 698 20.65 0.11 44.87
CA VAL A 698 21.37 1.39 45.02
C VAL A 698 20.40 2.58 45.16
N ILE A 699 19.33 2.64 44.36
CA ILE A 699 18.29 3.69 44.48
C ILE A 699 17.62 3.66 45.86
N LEU A 700 17.23 2.47 46.34
CA LEU A 700 16.65 2.31 47.67
C LEU A 700 17.61 2.76 48.78
N LEU A 701 18.89 2.37 48.69
CA LEU A 701 19.89 2.77 49.69
C LEU A 701 20.12 4.28 49.71
N ILE A 702 20.21 4.93 48.54
CA ILE A 702 20.28 6.39 48.42
C ILE A 702 19.04 7.05 49.06
N GLY A 703 17.84 6.52 48.80
CA GLY A 703 16.58 6.96 49.40
C GLY A 703 16.58 6.86 50.93
N LEU A 704 17.00 5.72 51.49
CA LEU A 704 17.08 5.47 52.94
C LEU A 704 18.20 6.25 53.64
N TRP A 705 19.27 6.59 52.92
CA TRP A 705 20.42 7.33 53.45
C TRP A 705 20.13 8.84 53.53
N GLN A 706 19.59 9.42 52.47
CA GLN A 706 19.32 10.86 52.38
C GLN A 706 17.88 11.26 52.77
N LYS A 707 17.04 10.28 53.12
CA LYS A 707 15.61 10.43 53.45
C LYS A 707 14.87 11.21 52.35
N LEU A 708 14.99 10.72 51.13
CA LEU A 708 14.36 11.33 49.94
C LEU A 708 12.83 11.17 49.98
N SER A 709 12.11 12.09 49.34
CA SER A 709 10.66 11.96 49.16
C SER A 709 10.33 10.92 48.08
N ALA A 710 9.07 10.47 48.05
CA ALA A 710 8.58 9.54 47.01
C ALA A 710 8.82 10.09 45.59
N ASP A 711 8.59 11.38 45.37
CA ASP A 711 8.82 12.02 44.07
C ASP A 711 10.30 12.03 43.68
N GLN A 712 11.21 12.20 44.65
CA GLN A 712 12.65 12.16 44.39
C GLN A 712 13.16 10.75 44.12
N ILE A 713 12.56 9.74 44.74
CA ILE A 713 12.79 8.33 44.41
C ILE A 713 12.26 8.03 43.00
N ALA A 714 11.07 8.51 42.63
CA ALA A 714 10.52 8.35 41.28
C ALA A 714 11.40 9.02 40.19
N ILE A 715 11.98 10.19 40.47
CA ILE A 715 12.97 10.83 39.58
C ILE A 715 14.23 9.96 39.43
N LEU A 716 14.73 9.36 40.51
CA LEU A 716 15.88 8.45 40.45
C LEU A 716 15.55 7.14 39.71
N GLU A 717 14.39 6.54 39.95
CA GLU A 717 13.92 5.36 39.21
C GLU A 717 13.82 5.66 37.72
N ALA A 718 13.21 6.79 37.32
CA ALA A 718 13.14 7.19 35.91
C ALA A 718 14.51 7.47 35.27
N ALA A 719 15.48 7.99 36.03
CA ALA A 719 16.81 8.33 35.53
C ALA A 719 17.77 7.13 35.43
N PHE A 720 17.61 6.13 36.30
CA PHE A 720 18.50 4.96 36.39
C PHE A 720 17.91 3.69 35.76
N LEU A 721 16.59 3.62 35.57
CA LEU A 721 15.90 2.47 34.97
C LEU A 721 15.04 2.90 33.75
N PRO A 722 15.63 3.56 32.72
CA PRO A 722 14.87 4.08 31.59
C PRO A 722 14.34 2.99 30.64
N LEU A 723 14.96 1.81 30.58
CA LEU A 723 14.74 0.79 29.55
C LEU A 723 14.33 -0.57 30.10
N GLN A 724 13.44 -1.27 29.37
CA GLN A 724 13.05 -2.66 29.65
C GLN A 724 14.08 -3.68 29.15
N GLU A 725 14.77 -3.38 28.05
CA GLU A 725 15.81 -4.18 27.41
C GLU A 725 16.76 -3.25 26.66
N ASP A 726 18.03 -3.62 26.50
CA ASP A 726 18.96 -2.87 25.66
C ASP A 726 18.71 -3.16 24.19
N THR A 727 18.67 -2.11 23.39
CA THR A 727 18.55 -2.22 21.92
C THR A 727 19.91 -1.93 21.27
N GLN A 728 20.09 -2.38 20.02
CA GLN A 728 21.32 -2.12 19.26
C GLN A 728 21.64 -0.62 19.18
N GLU A 729 20.64 0.23 18.98
CA GLU A 729 20.79 1.69 18.85
C GLU A 729 20.86 2.42 20.20
N LEU A 730 20.21 1.90 21.24
CA LEU A 730 20.00 2.61 22.50
C LEU A 730 20.11 1.64 23.69
N GLY A 731 21.10 1.87 24.55
CA GLY A 731 21.33 1.08 25.75
C GLY A 731 21.43 1.89 27.05
N TRP A 732 21.60 1.16 28.13
CA TRP A 732 21.50 1.62 29.50
C TRP A 732 22.60 2.62 29.90
N GLU A 733 23.86 2.39 29.50
CA GLU A 733 24.96 3.26 29.93
C GLU A 733 24.79 4.72 29.45
N GLU A 734 24.31 4.87 28.22
CA GLU A 734 24.15 6.16 27.54
C GLU A 734 22.95 6.94 28.07
N THR A 735 21.83 6.25 28.22
CA THR A 735 20.58 6.83 28.71
C THR A 735 20.72 7.27 30.17
N VAL A 736 21.37 6.45 31.00
CA VAL A 736 21.66 6.80 32.39
C VAL A 736 22.76 7.88 32.49
N ASP A 737 23.81 7.87 31.67
CA ASP A 737 24.81 8.96 31.67
C ASP A 737 24.18 10.30 31.26
N ALA A 738 23.31 10.30 30.25
CA ALA A 738 22.58 11.48 29.79
C ALA A 738 21.60 12.00 30.87
N ALA A 739 20.82 11.11 31.50
CA ALA A 739 19.88 11.47 32.56
C ALA A 739 20.60 12.02 33.80
N ILE A 740 21.66 11.35 34.28
CA ILE A 740 22.47 11.83 35.41
C ILE A 740 23.18 13.13 35.05
N SER A 741 23.75 13.26 33.84
CA SER A 741 24.35 14.52 33.35
C SER A 741 23.34 15.68 33.39
N HIS A 742 22.09 15.44 32.98
CA HIS A 742 21.03 16.44 33.03
C HIS A 742 20.67 16.82 34.48
N LEU A 743 20.46 15.86 35.37
CA LEU A 743 20.18 16.10 36.80
C LEU A 743 21.33 16.81 37.52
N LEU A 744 22.58 16.47 37.22
CA LEU A 744 23.76 17.12 37.75
C LEU A 744 23.89 18.58 37.29
N LYS A 745 23.47 18.88 36.05
CA LYS A 745 23.51 20.23 35.46
C LYS A 745 22.39 21.14 35.96
N THR A 746 21.17 20.60 36.08
CA THR A 746 19.94 21.36 36.38
C THR A 746 19.62 21.42 37.88
N CYS A 747 19.66 20.29 38.59
CA CYS A 747 19.24 20.22 40.00
C CYS A 747 20.39 20.46 41.00
N LEU A 748 21.62 20.06 40.64
CA LEU A 748 22.70 19.85 41.64
C LEU A 748 24.01 20.63 41.39
N SER A 749 24.12 21.45 40.34
CA SER A 749 25.30 22.30 40.14
C SER A 749 25.16 23.64 40.85
N LYS A 750 26.26 24.12 41.44
CA LYS A 750 26.34 25.42 42.13
C LYS A 750 27.08 26.50 41.31
N SER A 751 27.57 26.20 40.11
CA SER A 751 28.32 27.19 39.31
C SER A 751 28.06 27.10 37.81
N SER A 752 27.94 28.25 37.17
CA SER A 752 27.78 28.38 35.71
C SER A 752 28.99 27.84 34.93
N LYS A 753 30.19 27.80 35.53
CA LYS A 753 31.37 27.16 34.93
C LYS A 753 31.27 25.62 34.89
N GLU A 754 30.69 24.98 35.90
CA GLU A 754 30.41 23.54 35.84
C GLU A 754 29.31 23.21 34.81
N GLN A 755 28.27 24.04 34.71
CA GLN A 755 27.19 23.86 33.72
C GLN A 755 27.68 23.97 32.26
N ALA A 756 28.82 24.62 32.03
CA ALA A 756 29.50 24.74 30.74
C ALA A 756 30.58 23.67 30.49
N LEU A 757 30.97 22.87 31.49
CA LEU A 757 32.02 21.85 31.38
C LEU A 757 31.45 20.52 30.86
N ASN A 758 31.41 20.37 29.53
CA ASN A 758 31.38 19.10 28.78
C ASN A 758 30.47 17.96 29.29
N LEU A 759 29.33 18.28 29.91
CA LEU A 759 28.22 17.34 30.10
C LEU A 759 27.44 17.20 28.78
N SER A 760 28.06 16.58 27.77
CA SER A 760 27.41 16.30 26.49
C SER A 760 26.43 15.13 26.64
N SER A 761 25.15 15.40 26.40
CA SER A 761 24.09 14.38 26.33
C SER A 761 24.05 13.77 24.93
N GLN A 762 25.07 12.99 24.58
CA GLN A 762 25.12 12.22 23.34
C GLN A 762 24.65 10.79 23.64
N LEU A 763 23.64 10.33 22.90
CA LEU A 763 23.15 8.95 22.93
C LEU A 763 23.89 8.18 21.82
N ASN A 764 25.16 7.88 22.08
CA ASN A 764 25.99 6.98 21.29
C ASN A 764 26.77 6.08 22.26
N ILE A 765 26.99 4.82 21.92
CA ILE A 765 27.71 3.85 22.76
C ILE A 765 29.04 4.46 23.29
N PRO A 766 29.26 4.46 24.62
CA PRO A 766 30.45 5.07 25.19
C PRO A 766 31.68 4.22 24.87
N LYS A 767 32.87 4.82 24.93
CA LYS A 767 34.13 4.07 24.77
C LYS A 767 34.53 3.30 26.03
N ASP A 768 34.11 3.80 27.19
CA ASP A 768 34.42 3.26 28.50
C ASP A 768 33.39 3.69 29.56
N THR A 769 33.22 2.88 30.61
CA THR A 769 32.29 3.15 31.72
C THR A 769 32.78 4.24 32.67
N SER A 770 34.03 4.71 32.55
CA SER A 770 34.66 5.65 33.49
C SER A 770 33.89 6.96 33.66
N ARG A 771 33.24 7.46 32.61
CA ARG A 771 32.44 8.69 32.65
C ARG A 771 31.19 8.50 33.52
N LEU A 772 30.41 7.47 33.21
CA LEU A 772 29.20 7.09 33.93
C LEU A 772 29.48 6.86 35.43
N LYS A 773 30.53 6.09 35.76
CA LYS A 773 30.94 5.87 37.15
C LYS A 773 31.26 7.16 37.90
N LYS A 774 32.00 8.09 37.27
CA LYS A 774 32.30 9.42 37.84
C LYS A 774 31.05 10.28 38.05
N HIS A 775 30.07 10.17 37.16
CA HIS A 775 28.78 10.86 37.33
C HIS A 775 27.93 10.26 38.45
N ILE A 776 27.92 8.93 38.59
CA ILE A 776 27.22 8.23 39.69
C ILE A 776 27.86 8.58 41.05
N THR A 777 29.20 8.57 41.18
CA THR A 777 29.86 8.99 42.42
C THR A 777 29.59 10.47 42.73
N LEU A 778 29.69 11.35 41.73
CA LEU A 778 29.41 12.78 41.89
C LEU A 778 27.95 13.07 42.29
N LEU A 779 27.00 12.29 41.77
CA LEU A 779 25.59 12.35 42.18
C LEU A 779 25.43 11.99 43.66
N CYS A 780 26.00 10.86 44.09
CA CYS A 780 25.97 10.42 45.49
C CYS A 780 26.61 11.47 46.42
N ASP A 781 27.77 12.02 46.05
CA ASP A 781 28.47 13.06 46.80
C ASP A 781 27.69 14.37 46.91
N ARG A 782 26.95 14.77 45.86
CA ARG A 782 26.14 15.99 45.86
C ARG A 782 24.86 15.82 46.66
N LEU A 783 24.23 14.65 46.61
CA LEU A 783 23.12 14.30 47.49
C LEU A 783 23.58 14.26 48.96
N ALA A 784 24.76 13.70 49.25
CA ALA A 784 25.38 13.71 50.58
C ALA A 784 25.59 15.13 51.16
N LYS A 785 25.88 16.10 50.29
CA LYS A 785 26.07 17.52 50.63
C LYS A 785 24.75 18.30 50.72
N GLY A 786 23.61 17.61 50.84
CA GLY A 786 22.28 18.20 51.00
C GLY A 786 21.57 18.55 49.69
N GLY A 787 22.02 18.00 48.56
CA GLY A 787 21.35 18.16 47.27
C GLY A 787 19.90 17.63 47.26
N ARG A 788 19.06 18.23 46.42
CA ARG A 788 17.66 17.84 46.20
C ARG A 788 17.37 17.78 44.70
N LEU A 789 16.52 16.85 44.29
CA LEU A 789 16.12 16.63 42.91
C LEU A 789 14.76 17.30 42.65
N CYS A 790 14.66 18.07 41.57
CA CYS A 790 13.46 18.82 41.17
C CYS A 790 13.39 18.87 39.64
N LEU A 791 12.20 18.67 39.06
CA LEU A 791 11.98 18.69 37.60
C LEU A 791 11.53 20.07 37.04
N SER A 792 11.33 21.07 37.90
CA SER A 792 10.77 22.38 37.52
C SER A 792 11.85 23.46 37.38
N ASN A 793 11.65 24.35 36.40
CA ASN A 793 12.44 25.58 36.20
C ASN A 793 12.13 26.68 37.25
N ASP A 794 11.15 26.49 38.13
CA ASP A 794 10.66 27.51 39.08
C ASP A 794 11.54 27.62 40.35
N ALA A 795 12.60 26.82 40.47
CA ALA A 795 13.59 26.93 41.56
C ALA A 795 14.48 28.19 41.48
N ALA A 796 14.17 29.13 40.57
CA ALA A 796 14.84 30.41 40.39
C ALA A 796 14.14 31.60 41.09
N ALA A 797 13.25 31.35 42.05
CA ALA A 797 12.71 32.39 42.94
C ALA A 797 13.53 32.47 44.24
N PRO A 798 14.31 33.56 44.49
CA PRO A 798 15.03 33.73 45.74
C PRO A 798 14.06 33.93 46.92
N GLN A 799 14.34 33.26 48.05
CA GLN A 799 13.53 33.38 49.27
C GLN A 799 13.50 34.84 49.75
N THR A 800 12.30 35.38 49.92
CA THR A 800 12.08 36.77 50.33
C THR A 800 12.39 36.92 51.83
N MET A 801 13.56 37.46 52.16
CA MET A 801 13.83 37.91 53.54
C MET A 801 13.01 39.17 53.83
N VAL A 802 12.16 39.09 54.85
CA VAL A 802 11.38 40.23 55.35
C VAL A 802 12.30 41.13 56.19
N MET A 803 12.41 42.40 55.80
CA MET A 803 12.85 43.49 56.69
C MET A 803 11.95 44.73 56.44
N PRO A 804 11.53 45.48 57.49
CA PRO A 804 10.50 46.50 57.35
C PRO A 804 11.02 47.94 57.25
N GLY A 805 10.24 48.79 56.57
CA GLY A 805 10.14 50.23 56.84
C GLY A 805 10.78 51.17 55.81
N GLY A 806 10.01 52.18 55.37
CA GLY A 806 10.50 53.32 54.58
C GLY A 806 9.50 53.82 53.53
N CYS A 807 8.78 54.91 53.82
CA CYS A 807 8.04 55.70 52.82
C CYS A 807 9.05 56.50 51.94
N THR A 808 8.77 57.08 50.77
CA THR A 808 7.60 57.82 50.22
C THR A 808 7.61 57.85 48.66
N PRO A 809 6.55 58.32 47.97
CA PRO A 809 6.39 58.27 46.49
C PRO A 809 6.50 59.63 45.74
N ILE A 810 6.21 59.62 44.40
CA ILE A 810 5.88 60.76 43.47
C ILE A 810 7.10 61.46 42.78
N PRO A 811 7.04 62.01 41.52
CA PRO A 811 6.11 61.87 40.38
C PRO A 811 6.75 61.43 39.03
N GLU A 812 5.92 61.36 37.98
CA GLU A 812 6.22 61.27 36.54
C GLU A 812 6.90 62.56 35.97
N SER A 813 7.50 62.44 34.78
CA SER A 813 7.55 63.57 33.82
C SER A 813 7.63 63.08 32.37
N ASP A 814 6.52 63.28 31.66
CA ASP A 814 6.30 63.44 30.22
C ASP A 814 7.48 63.35 29.24
N LEU A 815 7.25 62.65 28.11
CA LEU A 815 7.03 63.27 26.79
C LEU A 815 6.88 62.19 25.70
N GLU A 816 5.69 62.06 25.09
CA GLU A 816 5.48 61.84 23.64
C GLU A 816 3.99 61.82 23.28
N GLU A 817 3.51 62.86 22.59
CA GLU A 817 2.17 62.88 21.98
C GLU A 817 2.22 62.59 20.46
N ARG A 818 1.56 61.50 20.07
CA ARG A 818 0.60 61.38 18.95
C ARG A 818 1.01 61.88 17.53
N SER A 819 1.20 60.92 16.60
CA SER A 819 0.23 60.54 15.52
C SER A 819 0.48 61.24 14.14
N VAL A 820 -0.12 60.89 12.98
CA VAL A 820 -1.29 60.06 12.56
C VAL A 820 -1.00 59.33 11.21
N GLU A 821 -1.51 58.10 10.99
CA GLU A 821 -1.65 57.38 9.68
C GLU A 821 -0.33 57.03 8.91
N GLN A 822 -0.24 56.10 7.94
CA GLN A 822 -1.21 55.44 7.04
C GLN A 822 -0.58 54.13 6.48
N ASP A 823 -1.27 52.98 6.48
CA ASP A 823 -0.73 51.70 5.97
C ASP A 823 -1.28 51.33 4.59
N SER A 824 -0.40 51.11 3.60
CA SER A 824 -0.67 50.32 2.39
C SER A 824 0.64 49.78 1.77
N PRO A 825 0.62 48.66 1.02
CA PRO A 825 1.73 47.70 1.11
C PRO A 825 2.50 47.46 -0.21
N GLU A 826 3.83 47.39 -0.16
CA GLU A 826 4.63 46.83 -1.27
C GLU A 826 5.85 45.99 -0.81
N LEU A 827 5.90 44.77 -1.37
CA LEU A 827 7.06 44.11 -1.98
C LEU A 827 8.44 44.21 -1.31
N PHE A 828 8.93 43.06 -0.82
CA PHE A 828 10.37 42.77 -0.84
C PHE A 828 10.72 41.62 -1.79
N THR A 829 11.68 41.91 -2.66
CA THR A 829 12.08 41.09 -3.80
C THR A 829 13.19 40.09 -3.48
N ASN A 830 13.26 39.04 -4.30
CA ASN A 830 14.28 38.00 -4.27
C ASN A 830 15.73 38.54 -4.21
N HIS A 831 16.56 37.93 -3.37
CA HIS A 831 17.98 37.74 -3.68
C HIS A 831 18.39 36.27 -3.50
N LYS A 832 18.92 35.68 -4.57
CA LYS A 832 19.44 34.32 -4.63
C LYS A 832 20.80 34.24 -3.93
N HIS A 833 21.12 33.10 -3.31
CA HIS A 833 22.45 32.49 -3.44
C HIS A 833 22.33 30.95 -3.43
N LEU A 834 23.34 30.28 -3.99
CA LEU A 834 23.28 28.89 -4.44
C LEU A 834 23.55 27.87 -3.33
N ALA A 835 22.89 26.72 -3.41
CA ALA A 835 23.47 25.43 -3.03
C ALA A 835 23.03 24.37 -4.06
N THR A 836 23.99 23.59 -4.56
CA THR A 836 23.78 22.52 -5.56
C THR A 836 23.76 21.16 -4.86
N GLU A 837 22.65 20.43 -4.98
CA GLU A 837 22.63 18.98 -4.76
C GLU A 837 21.88 18.28 -5.89
N THR A 838 22.45 17.14 -6.33
CA THR A 838 21.93 16.28 -7.39
C THR A 838 21.03 15.18 -6.82
N PRO A 839 19.88 14.86 -7.42
CA PRO A 839 18.99 13.82 -6.91
C PRO A 839 19.55 12.42 -7.17
N VAL A 840 19.54 11.58 -6.13
CA VAL A 840 19.72 10.12 -6.22
C VAL A 840 18.34 9.50 -6.51
N PRO A 841 18.21 8.53 -7.45
CA PRO A 841 16.92 7.96 -7.79
C PRO A 841 16.42 6.98 -6.71
N GLU A 842 15.18 7.16 -6.28
CA GLU A 842 14.46 6.18 -5.45
C GLU A 842 14.25 4.87 -6.23
N VAL A 843 14.59 3.74 -5.63
CA VAL A 843 14.32 2.41 -6.17
C VAL A 843 13.10 1.84 -5.44
N SER A 844 12.02 1.63 -6.18
CA SER A 844 10.77 1.06 -5.67
C SER A 844 10.94 -0.37 -5.18
N ALA A 845 10.43 -0.65 -3.98
CA ALA A 845 10.40 -2.00 -3.42
C ALA A 845 9.41 -2.88 -4.19
N LEU A 846 9.90 -3.99 -4.76
CA LEU A 846 9.05 -5.02 -5.37
C LEU A 846 8.65 -6.04 -4.30
N GLN A 847 7.35 -6.12 -4.02
CA GLN A 847 6.77 -7.23 -3.27
C GLN A 847 6.79 -8.50 -4.14
N GLY A 848 7.51 -9.53 -3.69
CA GLY A 848 7.41 -10.86 -4.26
C GLY A 848 6.19 -11.58 -3.70
N VAL A 849 5.24 -11.94 -4.57
CA VAL A 849 4.16 -12.89 -4.24
C VAL A 849 4.67 -14.31 -4.53
N SER A 850 4.39 -15.24 -3.62
CA SER A 850 4.81 -16.64 -3.74
C SER A 850 3.70 -17.50 -4.37
N GLU A 851 3.98 -18.05 -5.56
CA GLU A 851 3.49 -19.35 -6.07
C GLU A 851 4.60 -19.97 -6.94
#